data_AF-A0A7X7MP14-F1
#
_entry.id   AF-A0A7X7MP14-F1
#
_cell.length_a   1.000
_cell.length_b   1.000
_cell.length_c   1.000
_cell.angle_alpha   90.00
_cell.angle_beta   90.00
_cell.angle_gamma   90.00
#
_symmetry.space_group_name_H-M   'P 1'
#
loop_
_entity.id
_entity.type
_entity.pdbx_description
1 polymer ?
#
loop_
_entity_poly.entity_id
_entity_poly.type
_entity_poly.pdbx_seq_one_letter_code
_entity_poly.pdbx_strand_id
1 'polypeptide(L)'
;MSVVHSGWIGAAVCLMTAQVVCAALPQGAQVVQAETMTLSGSGWRVRDHDAKEWYTGCPFGQMLSGKNGEQGKASMTVSLPAGGRCRVWVRHLDMLTHRARSGFALTVDQGGRQVLRSEMGVEERSPRSTPEGAKKWGDNYARWIWSVAEFEAVAGPMQLTVEKLHAVPVSSCTRCLDVLVVTTDAAYEPRVTDLSPFYLKVRMLPEQKVPAVIHFWGRRPFEPWYTDHANINRKGMFRGIGAGAEDKPGIRMASGEESPWVDVSPYLAYGGLNQISLYAMRIFAAPETEAAFEVMFSKTSSEAGLIRREVRRGTGDGYQFAIDLSEYRLVTEHEGSASSLAMAKAVPQVPGKPPTAFPFFTGMKLNETRSTAQAVANEREALRLIGISGTKQWPSHFYFHMTAAPGCLGQPDHARIDAMFAGVAREHPDRSGWTAINLMDEPGFDFTHVAACEACQNGFAPFLEREGVVPDMRAGLKLNNSPEGTNALQKASYYYTRRYMNHLMTEMLSAGHASVQRHMPGMPTTVNFACELLDGNLVSRSVDWFEILGSGALTYGWHEDWGGWARTRQVNGFYVDVMRAACRAPGVEYGIYNILCRTPWEIQARAFLELGHGVRAMHFFNYGPYYAITSDANSQRPEIYEAIKRVTFAMGAVERDVLAGRPARGDVAQLLSVSGDIWHATRDNVFGKERAWLHLLLRHCGVSCDVLHEDELSGTLAAYRVLFVNDAHLKRSALAPLTAWVRGGGVLVLGAGALTSDEFGAPLGLDEALGVSRAPLALRDLPGRAEYEMLRLKPLGEHHGMPLLCGTNAPLEHVTAADRGRVVLTGFFPGISYIATSKRPDATEYSALDFEAAHRVWMATLLAASGVRPRVRVSPYNVEVNLLESPEADVLAVSNWIGKKAVVTVEVDRAPGYRAVEPVVGRLIAQTVRQQTLCLTLEVGAGDLVRLVR
;
A
#
# COMPACT_ATOMS: atom_id res chain seq x y z
N MET A 1 27.13 39.34 41.15
CA MET A 1 28.26 40.25 41.29
C MET A 1 28.63 40.77 39.91
N SER A 2 28.55 42.08 39.78
CA SER A 2 28.87 42.91 38.62
C SER A 2 30.37 42.99 38.32
N VAL A 3 30.68 43.57 37.15
CA VAL A 3 31.88 44.36 36.71
C VAL A 3 32.45 43.76 35.39
N VAL A 4 32.11 44.27 34.18
CA VAL A 4 32.61 45.49 33.46
C VAL A 4 34.02 45.20 32.87
N HIS A 5 34.39 45.34 31.58
CA HIS A 5 34.04 46.29 30.51
C HIS A 5 34.60 45.85 29.12
N SER A 6 34.03 46.41 28.04
CA SER A 6 34.67 46.84 26.76
C SER A 6 35.41 45.79 25.89
N GLY A 7 35.14 45.57 24.60
CA GLY A 7 34.59 46.43 23.56
C GLY A 7 35.60 46.50 22.42
N TRP A 8 35.47 45.70 21.35
CA TRP A 8 36.06 45.96 20.04
C TRP A 8 35.14 45.39 18.94
N ILE A 9 34.55 46.30 18.19
CA ILE A 9 33.73 46.04 17.01
C ILE A 9 34.69 45.72 15.86
N GLY A 10 34.74 44.46 15.45
CA GLY A 10 35.32 44.03 14.18
C GLY A 10 34.19 43.70 13.22
N ALA A 11 34.08 44.46 12.14
CA ALA A 11 33.10 44.25 11.08
C ALA A 11 33.28 42.86 10.43
N ALA A 12 32.45 41.90 10.84
CA ALA A 12 32.24 40.68 10.07
C ALA A 12 31.30 41.04 8.92
N VAL A 13 31.86 41.18 7.71
CA VAL A 13 31.10 41.16 6.47
C VAL A 13 30.37 39.82 6.43
N CYS A 14 29.05 39.84 6.62
CA CYS A 14 28.18 38.73 6.31
C CYS A 14 28.31 38.43 4.81
N LEU A 15 29.19 37.50 4.45
CA LEU A 15 29.12 36.76 3.21
C LEU A 15 27.82 35.95 3.25
N MET A 16 26.72 36.57 2.82
CA MET A 16 25.57 35.82 2.33
C MET A 16 26.08 35.02 1.14
N THR A 17 26.21 33.70 1.32
CA THR A 17 26.35 32.78 0.20
C THR A 17 25.06 32.86 -0.61
N ALA A 18 25.03 33.76 -1.60
CA ALA A 18 24.04 33.70 -2.65
C ALA A 18 24.22 32.34 -3.33
N GLN A 19 23.26 31.43 -3.13
CA GLN A 19 23.17 30.25 -3.97
C GLN A 19 23.07 30.78 -5.41
N VAL A 20 24.08 30.50 -6.22
CA VAL A 20 24.01 30.78 -7.66
C VAL A 20 22.94 29.84 -8.21
N VAL A 21 21.72 30.36 -8.35
CA VAL A 21 20.63 29.67 -9.03
C VAL A 21 21.04 29.59 -10.50
N CYS A 22 21.54 28.44 -10.94
CA CYS A 22 21.56 28.12 -12.36
C CYS A 22 20.10 28.01 -12.76
N ALA A 23 19.58 28.91 -13.60
CA ALA A 23 18.16 28.94 -13.96
C ALA A 23 18.00 28.90 -15.49
N ALA A 24 17.12 28.05 -16.00
CA ALA A 24 16.73 27.99 -17.41
C ALA A 24 15.58 28.97 -17.71
N LEU A 25 15.76 30.23 -17.30
CA LEU A 25 14.73 31.27 -17.41
C LEU A 25 14.91 32.10 -18.69
N PRO A 26 13.83 32.73 -19.20
CA PRO A 26 13.94 33.72 -20.26
C PRO A 26 14.92 34.83 -19.91
N GLN A 27 15.60 35.37 -20.91
CA GLN A 27 16.54 36.48 -20.72
C GLN A 27 15.82 37.66 -20.06
N GLY A 28 16.37 38.15 -18.93
CA GLY A 28 15.82 39.29 -18.20
C GLY A 28 14.69 38.96 -17.22
N ALA A 29 14.30 37.68 -17.09
CA ALA A 29 13.38 37.25 -16.04
C ALA A 29 14.01 37.42 -14.64
N GLN A 30 13.18 37.74 -13.66
CA GLN A 30 13.58 37.89 -12.26
C GLN A 30 12.83 36.93 -11.37
N VAL A 31 13.55 36.32 -10.43
CA VAL A 31 13.01 35.38 -9.45
C VAL A 31 12.98 36.04 -8.09
N VAL A 32 11.85 35.95 -7.40
CA VAL A 32 11.70 36.38 -6.02
C VAL A 32 11.26 35.17 -5.21
N GLN A 33 12.16 34.64 -4.41
CA GLN A 33 11.83 33.66 -3.36
C GLN A 33 10.97 34.35 -2.30
N ALA A 34 9.81 33.78 -1.98
CA ALA A 34 8.84 34.45 -1.12
C ALA A 34 9.41 34.73 0.28
N GLU A 35 10.25 33.84 0.82
CA GLU A 35 10.93 33.98 2.10
C GLU A 35 11.89 35.18 2.17
N THR A 36 12.34 35.69 1.03
CA THR A 36 13.23 36.85 0.94
C THR A 36 12.49 38.19 0.94
N MET A 37 11.16 38.17 0.84
CA MET A 37 10.34 39.40 0.83
C MET A 37 10.34 40.05 2.22
N THR A 38 10.37 41.38 2.23
CA THR A 38 10.25 42.16 3.47
C THR A 38 8.84 42.03 4.02
N LEU A 39 8.71 41.48 5.23
CA LEU A 39 7.43 41.26 5.88
C LEU A 39 7.03 42.49 6.71
N SER A 40 5.78 42.92 6.55
CA SER A 40 5.15 43.97 7.37
C SER A 40 3.93 43.40 8.09
N GLY A 41 3.91 43.55 9.41
CA GLY A 41 2.96 42.87 10.29
C GLY A 41 3.34 41.40 10.55
N SER A 42 2.43 40.64 11.16
CA SER A 42 2.65 39.26 11.60
C SER A 42 1.84 38.20 10.82
N GLY A 43 1.06 38.66 9.82
CA GLY A 43 0.19 37.82 9.00
C GLY A 43 0.89 36.82 8.08
N TRP A 44 2.15 37.07 7.71
CA TRP A 44 3.01 36.16 6.94
C TRP A 44 4.21 35.73 7.79
N ARG A 45 4.62 34.45 7.69
CA ARG A 45 5.79 33.91 8.38
C ARG A 45 6.55 32.97 7.47
N VAL A 46 7.88 33.00 7.52
CA VAL A 46 8.73 32.02 6.83
C VAL A 46 8.54 30.65 7.49
N ARG A 47 8.44 29.59 6.67
CA ARG A 47 8.25 28.21 7.09
C ARG A 47 9.07 27.27 6.20
N ASP A 48 9.71 26.29 6.79
CA ASP A 48 10.37 25.20 6.06
C ASP A 48 9.38 24.24 5.41
N HIS A 49 9.85 23.48 4.41
CA HIS A 49 9.11 22.32 3.93
C HIS A 49 9.03 21.26 5.04
N ASP A 50 7.84 20.68 5.21
CA ASP A 50 7.63 19.50 6.05
C ASP A 50 7.10 18.38 5.15
N ALA A 51 7.91 17.32 5.00
CA ALA A 51 7.57 16.16 4.18
C ALA A 51 6.34 15.38 4.72
N LYS A 52 5.87 15.69 5.93
CA LYS A 52 4.67 15.10 6.54
C LYS A 52 3.38 15.87 6.24
N GLU A 53 3.46 17.08 5.68
CA GLU A 53 2.28 17.87 5.31
C GLU A 53 1.54 17.25 4.10
N TRP A 54 0.23 17.48 4.01
CA TRP A 54 -0.65 16.79 3.05
C TRP A 54 -0.74 17.43 1.65
N TYR A 55 0.30 18.15 1.22
CA TYR A 55 0.41 18.66 -0.14
C TYR A 55 1.46 17.90 -0.93
N THR A 56 1.28 17.76 -2.23
CA THR A 56 2.27 17.07 -3.08
C THR A 56 3.26 18.05 -3.72
N GLY A 57 4.54 17.68 -3.69
CA GLY A 57 5.67 18.48 -4.20
C GLY A 57 6.34 19.32 -3.10
N CYS A 58 7.44 19.99 -3.45
CA CYS A 58 8.25 20.78 -2.52
C CYS A 58 8.32 22.27 -2.95
N PRO A 59 8.40 23.25 -2.02
CA PRO A 59 8.84 24.62 -2.32
C PRO A 59 10.30 24.64 -2.79
N PHE A 60 10.69 25.65 -3.59
CA PHE A 60 12.05 25.81 -4.11
C PHE A 60 13.10 26.12 -3.02
N GLY A 61 12.64 26.54 -1.85
CA GLY A 61 13.44 26.77 -0.65
C GLY A 61 12.54 26.73 0.57
N GLN A 62 12.46 27.85 1.28
CA GLN A 62 11.43 28.04 2.30
C GLN A 62 10.15 28.60 1.63
N MET A 63 9.09 28.74 2.40
CA MET A 63 7.83 29.32 1.90
C MET A 63 7.32 30.38 2.87
N LEU A 64 6.49 31.31 2.39
CA LEU A 64 5.70 32.16 3.27
C LEU A 64 4.36 31.49 3.58
N SER A 65 4.05 31.32 4.86
CA SER A 65 2.78 30.81 5.37
C SER A 65 1.92 31.94 5.94
N GLY A 66 0.73 32.11 5.37
CA GLY A 66 -0.30 33.07 5.79
C GLY A 66 -1.44 32.44 6.60
N LYS A 67 -1.24 31.25 7.18
CA LYS A 67 -2.31 30.44 7.80
C LYS A 67 -2.98 31.03 9.04
N ASN A 68 -2.34 32.00 9.70
CA ASN A 68 -2.88 32.64 10.90
C ASN A 68 -4.05 33.61 10.60
N GLY A 69 -4.70 34.12 11.64
CA GLY A 69 -5.80 35.09 11.53
C GLY A 69 -5.37 36.57 11.45
N GLU A 70 -4.08 36.86 11.32
CA GLU A 70 -3.55 38.23 11.40
C GLU A 70 -3.39 38.85 10.00
N GLN A 71 -3.50 40.18 9.89
CA GLN A 71 -3.17 40.86 8.63
C GLN A 71 -1.66 40.94 8.43
N GLY A 72 -1.22 40.96 7.16
CA GLY A 72 0.20 41.08 6.83
C GLY A 72 0.44 41.31 5.35
N LYS A 73 1.59 41.94 5.06
CA LYS A 73 2.09 42.19 3.70
C LYS A 73 3.51 41.63 3.55
N ALA A 74 3.83 41.15 2.36
CA ALA A 74 5.19 40.76 1.98
C ALA A 74 5.56 41.56 0.71
N SER A 75 6.67 42.30 0.74
CA SER A 75 7.06 43.19 -0.35
C SER A 75 8.50 42.98 -0.83
N MET A 76 8.74 43.11 -2.14
CA MET A 76 10.06 43.04 -2.75
C MET A 76 10.17 44.04 -3.91
N THR A 77 11.34 44.64 -4.10
CA THR A 77 11.62 45.48 -5.27
C THR A 77 12.34 44.67 -6.34
N VAL A 78 11.83 44.68 -7.56
CA VAL A 78 12.43 44.07 -8.76
C VAL A 78 12.65 45.15 -9.82
N SER A 79 13.59 44.96 -10.74
CA SER A 79 13.94 46.00 -11.73
C SER A 79 13.84 45.48 -13.16
N LEU A 80 12.79 45.85 -13.89
CA LEU A 80 12.58 45.34 -15.24
C LEU A 80 13.66 45.85 -16.22
N PRO A 81 14.28 44.97 -17.02
CA PRO A 81 15.33 45.35 -17.96
C PRO A 81 14.78 46.12 -19.18
N ALA A 82 13.51 45.90 -19.55
CA ALA A 82 12.83 46.56 -20.65
C ALA A 82 11.34 46.77 -20.31
N GLY A 83 10.74 47.81 -20.88
CA GLY A 83 9.30 48.07 -20.75
C GLY A 83 8.46 47.27 -21.76
N GLY A 84 7.17 47.19 -21.50
CA GLY A 84 6.18 46.49 -22.32
C GLY A 84 5.25 45.62 -21.47
N ARG A 85 4.57 44.69 -22.14
CA ARG A 85 3.71 43.70 -21.49
C ARG A 85 4.53 42.76 -20.62
N CYS A 86 4.23 42.74 -19.34
CA CYS A 86 4.92 41.97 -18.32
C CYS A 86 3.96 40.96 -17.67
N ARG A 87 4.50 39.83 -17.21
CA ARG A 87 3.83 38.83 -16.39
C ARG A 87 4.51 38.69 -15.05
N VAL A 88 3.72 38.63 -13.99
CA VAL A 88 4.16 38.09 -12.70
C VAL A 88 3.46 36.75 -12.50
N TRP A 89 4.26 35.69 -12.47
CA TRP A 89 3.85 34.36 -12.07
C TRP A 89 4.05 34.19 -10.57
N VAL A 90 3.09 33.61 -9.87
CA VAL A 90 3.15 33.33 -8.43
C VAL A 90 2.92 31.85 -8.22
N ARG A 91 3.91 31.14 -7.67
CA ARG A 91 3.76 29.75 -7.23
C ARG A 91 3.20 29.73 -5.82
N HIS A 92 2.04 29.11 -5.64
CA HIS A 92 1.38 28.98 -4.35
C HIS A 92 0.66 27.65 -4.20
N LEU A 93 0.39 27.24 -2.96
CA LEU A 93 -0.45 26.07 -2.71
C LEU A 93 -1.91 26.37 -3.03
N ASP A 94 -2.56 25.41 -3.68
CA ASP A 94 -3.97 25.38 -3.99
C ASP A 94 -4.62 24.11 -3.43
N MET A 95 -5.77 24.25 -2.78
CA MET A 95 -6.55 23.13 -2.26
C MET A 95 -7.71 22.80 -3.19
N LEU A 96 -7.94 21.51 -3.43
CA LEU A 96 -9.02 21.04 -4.30
C LEU A 96 -10.39 21.34 -3.69
N THR A 97 -10.52 21.12 -2.38
CA THR A 97 -11.72 21.36 -1.57
C THR A 97 -11.40 22.38 -0.45
N HIS A 98 -12.44 22.99 0.14
CA HIS A 98 -12.34 23.89 1.31
C HIS A 98 -11.61 25.24 1.09
N ARG A 99 -11.85 25.94 -0.03
CA ARG A 99 -11.15 27.20 -0.41
C ARG A 99 -11.71 28.49 0.19
N ALA A 100 -12.70 28.43 1.08
CA ALA A 100 -13.36 29.63 1.61
C ALA A 100 -12.35 30.58 2.30
N ARG A 101 -12.36 31.85 1.88
CA ARG A 101 -11.51 32.93 2.43
C ARG A 101 -10.00 32.65 2.31
N SER A 102 -9.57 31.88 1.32
CA SER A 102 -8.16 31.50 1.15
C SER A 102 -7.30 32.51 0.38
N GLY A 103 -7.89 33.48 -0.29
CA GLY A 103 -7.19 34.34 -1.24
C GLY A 103 -6.23 35.39 -0.67
N PHE A 104 -5.40 35.92 -1.56
CA PHE A 104 -4.45 37.02 -1.36
C PHE A 104 -4.45 37.94 -2.59
N ALA A 105 -4.03 39.20 -2.43
CA ALA A 105 -3.86 40.14 -3.52
C ALA A 105 -2.37 40.37 -3.80
N LEU A 106 -2.00 40.33 -5.09
CA LEU A 106 -0.74 40.82 -5.61
C LEU A 106 -0.95 42.25 -6.12
N THR A 107 -0.21 43.21 -5.59
CA THR A 107 -0.11 44.57 -6.14
C THR A 107 1.28 44.81 -6.71
N VAL A 108 1.33 45.58 -7.80
CA VAL A 108 2.58 46.05 -8.38
C VAL A 108 2.52 47.57 -8.45
N ASP A 109 3.50 48.22 -7.85
CA ASP A 109 3.64 49.66 -7.81
C ASP A 109 4.91 50.09 -8.57
N GLN A 110 4.76 51.01 -9.52
CA GLN A 110 5.87 51.55 -10.31
C GLN A 110 5.75 53.07 -10.43
N GLY A 111 6.83 53.80 -10.14
CA GLY A 111 6.84 55.27 -10.22
C GLY A 111 5.82 55.96 -9.29
N GLY A 112 5.50 55.36 -8.14
CA GLY A 112 4.51 55.88 -7.19
C GLY A 112 3.05 55.66 -7.59
N ARG A 113 2.78 54.83 -8.61
CA ARG A 113 1.44 54.44 -9.05
C ARG A 113 1.28 52.92 -9.00
N GLN A 114 0.11 52.45 -8.56
CA GLN A 114 -0.27 51.04 -8.67
C GLN A 114 -0.60 50.72 -10.13
N VAL A 115 0.23 49.88 -10.76
CA VAL A 115 0.05 49.44 -12.16
C VAL A 115 -0.69 48.10 -12.27
N LEU A 116 -0.77 47.33 -11.18
CA LEU A 116 -1.53 46.08 -11.12
C LEU A 116 -2.11 45.88 -9.71
N ARG A 117 -3.34 45.36 -9.65
CA ARG A 117 -3.88 44.64 -8.49
C ARG A 117 -4.61 43.40 -9.01
N SER A 118 -4.15 42.23 -8.58
CA SER A 118 -4.72 40.93 -8.97
C SER A 118 -4.99 40.10 -7.72
N GLU A 119 -6.17 39.53 -7.62
CA GLU A 119 -6.56 38.64 -6.52
C GLU A 119 -6.42 37.19 -6.96
N MET A 120 -5.79 36.36 -6.12
CA MET A 120 -5.50 34.96 -6.41
C MET A 120 -6.05 34.06 -5.31
N GLY A 121 -6.55 32.87 -5.68
CA GLY A 121 -7.12 31.92 -4.72
C GLY A 121 -8.44 32.37 -4.11
N VAL A 122 -9.18 33.24 -4.79
CA VAL A 122 -10.50 33.73 -4.37
C VAL A 122 -11.65 32.87 -4.90
N GLU A 123 -11.37 32.00 -5.86
CA GLU A 123 -12.42 31.24 -6.54
C GLU A 123 -13.02 30.17 -5.63
N GLU A 124 -14.33 29.97 -5.70
CA GLU A 124 -15.01 28.96 -4.86
C GLU A 124 -14.57 27.54 -5.17
N ARG A 125 -14.24 27.26 -6.45
CA ARG A 125 -13.75 25.97 -6.93
C ARG A 125 -12.31 26.10 -7.39
N SER A 126 -11.49 25.10 -7.10
CA SER A 126 -10.11 25.04 -7.57
C SER A 126 -10.06 25.05 -9.10
N PRO A 127 -9.11 25.77 -9.72
CA PRO A 127 -8.85 25.62 -11.16
C PRO A 127 -8.45 24.19 -11.54
N ARG A 128 -8.05 23.36 -10.58
CA ARG A 128 -7.73 21.93 -10.75
C ARG A 128 -8.95 21.01 -10.76
N SER A 129 -10.14 21.52 -10.47
CA SER A 129 -11.37 20.73 -10.42
C SER A 129 -11.96 20.39 -11.80
N THR A 130 -11.46 21.01 -12.88
CA THR A 130 -11.81 20.62 -14.25
C THR A 130 -10.90 19.50 -14.76
N PRO A 131 -11.32 18.68 -15.75
CA PRO A 131 -10.46 17.68 -16.37
C PRO A 131 -9.14 18.26 -16.90
N GLU A 132 -9.17 19.46 -17.48
CA GLU A 132 -7.98 20.15 -17.99
C GLU A 132 -7.05 20.59 -16.87
N GLY A 133 -7.61 21.12 -15.77
CA GLY A 133 -6.84 21.53 -14.60
C GLY A 133 -6.25 20.36 -13.83
N ALA A 134 -7.02 19.28 -13.66
CA ALA A 134 -6.55 18.02 -13.10
C ALA A 134 -5.42 17.43 -13.96
N LYS A 135 -5.55 17.45 -15.29
CA LYS A 135 -4.48 17.04 -16.20
C LYS A 135 -3.22 17.92 -16.09
N LYS A 136 -3.38 19.21 -15.83
CA LYS A 136 -2.27 20.17 -15.74
C LYS A 136 -1.51 20.10 -14.41
N TRP A 137 -2.22 20.00 -13.28
CA TRP A 137 -1.65 20.14 -11.93
C TRP A 137 -1.88 18.95 -11.00
N GLY A 138 -2.73 17.98 -11.40
CA GLY A 138 -3.21 16.88 -10.56
C GLY A 138 -4.44 17.24 -9.73
N ASP A 139 -5.19 16.22 -9.30
CA ASP A 139 -6.44 16.33 -8.54
C ASP A 139 -6.30 15.95 -7.06
N ASN A 140 -5.08 15.81 -6.54
CA ASN A 140 -4.84 15.59 -5.11
C ASN A 140 -5.37 16.74 -4.22
N TYR A 141 -5.55 16.44 -2.92
CA TYR A 141 -6.06 17.38 -1.91
C TYR A 141 -5.42 18.77 -1.97
N ALA A 142 -4.09 18.88 -1.97
CA ALA A 142 -3.36 20.14 -2.11
C ALA A 142 -2.14 20.01 -3.04
N ARG A 143 -1.94 21.01 -3.92
CA ARG A 143 -0.87 21.04 -4.93
C ARG A 143 -0.30 22.44 -5.12
N TRP A 144 0.98 22.54 -5.45
CA TRP A 144 1.59 23.79 -5.92
C TRP A 144 1.12 24.10 -7.34
N ILE A 145 0.52 25.27 -7.53
CA ILE A 145 0.11 25.78 -8.84
C ILE A 145 0.81 27.10 -9.14
N TRP A 146 0.76 27.49 -10.41
CA TRP A 146 1.22 28.79 -10.88
C TRP A 146 0.01 29.63 -11.30
N SER A 147 -0.14 30.78 -10.65
CA SER A 147 -1.09 31.83 -11.04
C SER A 147 -0.35 32.94 -11.76
N VAL A 148 -0.99 33.61 -12.71
CA VAL A 148 -0.38 34.67 -13.52
C VAL A 148 -1.20 35.94 -13.45
N ALA A 149 -0.51 37.08 -13.41
CA ALA A 149 -1.09 38.39 -13.63
C ALA A 149 -0.30 39.13 -14.71
N GLU A 150 -1.01 39.71 -15.68
CA GLU A 150 -0.44 40.49 -16.78
C GLU A 150 -0.66 41.99 -16.56
N PHE A 151 0.31 42.81 -16.92
CA PHE A 151 0.24 44.27 -16.80
C PHE A 151 1.24 44.94 -17.77
N GLU A 152 1.02 46.21 -18.05
CA GLU A 152 1.99 47.02 -18.80
C GLU A 152 2.93 47.72 -17.80
N ALA A 153 4.23 47.68 -18.08
CA ALA A 153 5.24 48.28 -17.23
C ALA A 153 6.31 49.01 -18.05
N VAL A 154 7.00 49.97 -17.43
CA VAL A 154 8.19 50.60 -18.02
C VAL A 154 9.46 49.91 -17.50
N ALA A 155 10.58 50.10 -18.19
CA ALA A 155 11.88 49.66 -17.69
C ALA A 155 12.21 50.36 -16.36
N GLY A 156 12.85 49.64 -15.43
CA GLY A 156 13.27 50.16 -14.13
C GLY A 156 12.56 49.52 -12.93
N PRO A 157 12.76 50.06 -11.72
CA PRO A 157 12.32 49.45 -10.47
C PRO A 157 10.80 49.46 -10.32
N MET A 158 10.26 48.39 -9.76
CA MET A 158 8.87 48.24 -9.32
C MET A 158 8.81 47.45 -8.01
N GLN A 159 7.81 47.74 -7.19
CA GLN A 159 7.56 47.03 -5.95
C GLN A 159 6.43 46.02 -6.14
N LEU A 160 6.72 44.75 -5.87
CA LEU A 160 5.72 43.69 -5.74
C LEU A 160 5.30 43.62 -4.28
N THR A 161 3.99 43.58 -4.01
CA THR A 161 3.46 43.38 -2.66
C THR A 161 2.38 42.31 -2.69
N VAL A 162 2.46 41.33 -1.78
CA VAL A 162 1.42 40.34 -1.55
C VAL A 162 0.75 40.59 -0.20
N GLU A 163 -0.56 40.75 -0.20
CA GLU A 163 -1.37 41.02 1.00
C GLU A 163 -2.52 40.02 1.16
N LYS A 164 -2.88 39.70 2.40
CA LYS A 164 -4.01 38.79 2.68
C LYS A 164 -5.34 39.50 2.45
N LEU A 165 -6.28 38.84 1.77
CA LEU A 165 -7.63 39.39 1.59
C LEU A 165 -8.50 39.26 2.85
N HIS A 166 -8.24 38.25 3.68
CA HIS A 166 -9.03 38.01 4.89
C HIS A 166 -8.15 37.71 6.11
N ALA A 167 -8.45 38.35 7.23
CA ALA A 167 -7.81 38.12 8.53
C ALA A 167 -8.50 36.96 9.28
N VAL A 168 -8.43 35.75 8.71
CA VAL A 168 -9.00 34.54 9.32
C VAL A 168 -7.99 33.40 9.30
N PRO A 169 -7.95 32.54 10.34
CA PRO A 169 -7.16 31.32 10.32
C PRO A 169 -7.64 30.39 9.20
N VAL A 170 -6.70 29.72 8.54
CA VAL A 170 -6.94 28.74 7.46
C VAL A 170 -6.04 27.51 7.66
N SER A 171 -6.22 26.48 6.83
CA SER A 171 -5.42 25.25 6.93
C SER A 171 -3.93 25.48 6.65
N SER A 172 -3.07 24.52 7.04
CA SER A 172 -1.62 24.56 6.79
C SER A 172 -1.22 24.53 5.31
N CYS A 173 -2.14 24.14 4.44
CA CYS A 173 -1.96 24.05 2.98
C CYS A 173 -2.55 25.27 2.24
N THR A 174 -3.02 26.29 2.96
CA THR A 174 -3.67 27.47 2.41
C THR A 174 -2.80 28.71 2.63
N ARG A 175 -2.78 29.65 1.67
CA ARG A 175 -1.91 30.85 1.70
C ARG A 175 -0.46 30.49 1.94
N CYS A 176 0.07 29.59 1.13
CA CYS A 176 1.49 29.28 1.12
C CYS A 176 2.07 29.78 -0.20
N LEU A 177 3.00 30.72 -0.13
CA LEU A 177 3.70 31.29 -1.28
C LEU A 177 5.11 30.74 -1.33
N ASP A 178 5.56 30.34 -2.51
CA ASP A 178 6.90 29.78 -2.72
C ASP A 178 7.79 30.75 -3.48
N VAL A 179 7.47 31.01 -4.74
CA VAL A 179 8.33 31.83 -5.60
C VAL A 179 7.49 32.66 -6.57
N LEU A 180 7.98 33.85 -6.90
CA LEU A 180 7.44 34.69 -7.95
C LEU A 180 8.44 34.79 -9.10
N VAL A 181 7.95 34.77 -10.34
CA VAL A 181 8.77 34.98 -11.54
C VAL A 181 8.20 36.12 -12.35
N VAL A 182 9.00 37.16 -12.56
CA VAL A 182 8.64 38.34 -13.35
C VAL A 182 9.34 38.26 -14.71
N THR A 183 8.59 38.37 -15.80
CA THR A 183 9.15 38.28 -17.15
C THR A 183 8.37 39.13 -18.16
N THR A 184 9.06 39.58 -19.21
CA THR A 184 8.45 40.20 -20.39
C THR A 184 8.17 39.19 -21.51
N ASP A 185 8.51 37.92 -21.32
CA ASP A 185 8.22 36.85 -22.27
C ASP A 185 6.76 36.36 -22.11
N ALA A 186 5.91 36.76 -23.06
CA ALA A 186 4.50 36.39 -23.09
C ALA A 186 4.24 34.93 -23.55
N ALA A 187 5.25 34.19 -24.01
CA ALA A 187 5.12 32.76 -24.31
C ALA A 187 5.56 31.89 -23.12
N TYR A 188 6.26 32.46 -22.15
CA TYR A 188 6.82 31.71 -21.03
C TYR A 188 5.77 31.40 -19.94
N GLU A 189 5.73 30.13 -19.55
CA GLU A 189 5.06 29.62 -18.35
C GLU A 189 6.10 28.86 -17.51
N PRO A 190 6.32 29.25 -16.23
CA PRO A 190 7.39 28.68 -15.42
C PRO A 190 7.08 27.27 -14.90
N ARG A 191 8.13 26.48 -14.76
CA ARG A 191 8.19 25.28 -13.93
C ARG A 191 9.15 25.53 -12.79
N VAL A 192 8.88 24.92 -11.64
CA VAL A 192 9.83 25.01 -10.50
C VAL A 192 11.20 24.40 -10.87
N THR A 193 11.22 23.40 -11.75
CA THR A 193 12.47 22.79 -12.25
C THR A 193 13.29 23.71 -13.15
N ASP A 194 12.73 24.81 -13.68
CA ASP A 194 13.51 25.81 -14.41
C ASP A 194 14.51 26.52 -13.49
N LEU A 195 14.26 26.53 -12.17
CA LEU A 195 15.17 27.04 -11.14
C LEU A 195 16.20 26.00 -10.67
N SER A 196 16.08 24.76 -11.14
CA SER A 196 17.04 23.68 -10.87
C SER A 196 17.26 22.82 -12.12
N PRO A 197 17.87 23.40 -13.17
CA PRO A 197 18.11 22.71 -14.42
C PRO A 197 19.14 21.60 -14.19
N PHE A 198 18.96 20.52 -14.93
CA PHE A 198 19.77 19.34 -14.81
C PHE A 198 20.05 18.82 -16.20
N TYR A 199 21.30 18.96 -16.62
CA TYR A 199 21.74 18.66 -17.96
C TYR A 199 22.41 17.30 -18.02
N LEU A 200 22.08 16.55 -19.06
CA LEU A 200 22.82 15.35 -19.46
C LEU A 200 23.58 15.63 -20.74
N LYS A 201 24.74 14.98 -20.88
CA LYS A 201 25.39 14.81 -22.17
C LYS A 201 25.91 13.38 -22.27
N VAL A 202 25.68 12.75 -23.41
CA VAL A 202 26.08 11.37 -23.67
C VAL A 202 27.17 11.37 -24.73
N ARG A 203 28.20 10.56 -24.50
CA ARG A 203 29.22 10.22 -25.51
C ARG A 203 29.22 8.72 -25.76
N MET A 204 29.09 8.30 -27.02
CA MET A 204 29.28 6.90 -27.40
C MET A 204 30.78 6.59 -27.39
N LEU A 205 31.16 5.56 -26.65
CA LEU A 205 32.57 5.18 -26.51
C LEU A 205 33.04 4.41 -27.75
N PRO A 206 34.37 4.31 -28.00
CA PRO A 206 34.91 3.60 -29.17
C PRO A 206 34.42 2.16 -29.34
N GLU A 207 34.04 1.52 -28.24
CA GLU A 207 33.57 0.14 -28.18
C GLU A 207 32.09 -0.02 -28.56
N GLN A 208 31.35 1.08 -28.75
CA GLN A 208 29.95 1.03 -29.16
C GLN A 208 29.85 0.52 -30.61
N LYS A 209 29.38 -0.72 -30.76
CA LYS A 209 29.41 -1.46 -32.03
C LYS A 209 28.53 -0.85 -33.11
N VAL A 210 27.35 -0.36 -32.73
CA VAL A 210 26.35 0.16 -33.66
C VAL A 210 25.91 1.56 -33.25
N PRO A 211 25.68 2.46 -34.22
CA PRO A 211 25.09 3.75 -33.92
C PRO A 211 23.73 3.59 -33.23
N ALA A 212 23.57 4.27 -32.09
CA ALA A 212 22.37 4.16 -31.25
C ALA A 212 21.93 5.52 -30.72
N VAL A 213 20.74 5.57 -30.13
CA VAL A 213 20.31 6.68 -29.27
C VAL A 213 20.26 6.21 -27.83
N ILE A 214 20.26 7.14 -26.88
CA ILE A 214 20.00 6.83 -25.48
C ILE A 214 18.55 7.14 -25.17
N HIS A 215 17.76 6.11 -24.91
CA HIS A 215 16.41 6.25 -24.41
C HIS A 215 16.44 6.71 -22.95
N PHE A 216 15.52 7.61 -22.60
CA PHE A 216 15.32 8.18 -21.28
C PHE A 216 13.91 7.84 -20.82
N TRP A 217 13.81 7.18 -19.67
CA TRP A 217 12.54 6.92 -19.01
C TRP A 217 12.75 6.72 -17.51
N GLY A 218 11.79 7.10 -16.69
CA GLY A 218 11.95 7.00 -15.24
C GLY A 218 10.66 7.10 -14.45
N ARG A 219 10.80 6.85 -13.15
CA ARG A 219 9.76 7.04 -12.13
C ARG A 219 10.01 8.35 -11.36
N ARG A 220 8.93 9.09 -11.13
CA ARG A 220 8.91 10.30 -10.29
C ARG A 220 8.49 9.93 -8.85
N PRO A 221 8.91 10.72 -7.84
CA PRO A 221 8.55 10.52 -6.44
C PRO A 221 7.06 10.77 -6.14
N PHE A 222 6.32 11.41 -7.06
CA PHE A 222 4.89 11.64 -6.95
C PHE A 222 4.25 11.81 -8.33
N GLU A 223 2.93 11.76 -8.37
CA GLU A 223 2.16 11.84 -9.60
C GLU A 223 2.44 13.14 -10.41
N PRO A 224 2.57 13.05 -11.76
CA PRO A 224 2.52 11.82 -12.56
C PRO A 224 3.72 10.91 -12.29
N TRP A 225 3.45 9.63 -11.98
CA TRP A 225 4.44 8.73 -11.41
C TRP A 225 5.58 8.37 -12.35
N TYR A 226 5.45 8.65 -13.64
CA TYR A 226 6.46 8.34 -14.64
C TYR A 226 6.80 9.57 -15.47
N THR A 227 8.05 9.62 -15.92
CA THR A 227 8.44 10.58 -16.96
C THR A 227 7.81 10.17 -18.28
N ASP A 228 7.68 11.13 -19.20
CA ASP A 228 7.50 10.75 -20.60
C ASP A 228 8.72 9.95 -21.09
N HIS A 229 8.48 9.07 -22.06
CA HIS A 229 9.55 8.48 -22.86
C HIS A 229 10.22 9.56 -23.71
N ALA A 230 11.54 9.50 -23.83
CA ALA A 230 12.30 10.39 -24.70
C ALA A 230 13.59 9.74 -25.21
N ASN A 231 14.18 10.31 -26.25
CA ASN A 231 15.42 9.83 -26.86
C ASN A 231 16.45 10.96 -26.94
N ILE A 232 17.64 10.73 -26.39
CA ILE A 232 18.81 11.61 -26.49
C ILE A 232 19.65 11.13 -27.67
N ASN A 233 19.91 12.03 -28.61
CA ASN A 233 20.66 11.76 -29.82
C ASN A 233 21.61 12.93 -30.16
N ARG A 234 22.25 12.90 -31.32
CA ARG A 234 23.24 13.92 -31.73
C ARG A 234 22.68 15.34 -31.88
N LYS A 235 21.36 15.49 -32.00
CA LYS A 235 20.66 16.77 -32.18
C LYS A 235 19.99 17.30 -30.91
N GLY A 236 19.88 16.48 -29.86
CA GLY A 236 19.21 16.86 -28.62
C GLY A 236 18.32 15.75 -28.06
N MET A 237 17.27 16.14 -27.35
CA MET A 237 16.31 15.24 -26.71
C MET A 237 14.93 15.35 -27.37
N PHE A 238 14.32 14.22 -27.70
CA PHE A 238 13.06 14.15 -28.44
C PHE A 238 12.04 13.31 -27.67
N ARG A 239 10.84 13.85 -27.43
CA ARG A 239 9.78 13.17 -26.67
C ARG A 239 9.07 12.11 -27.52
N GLY A 240 8.86 10.93 -26.94
CA GLY A 240 8.15 9.80 -27.54
C GLY A 240 9.01 8.53 -27.57
N ILE A 241 8.35 7.39 -27.82
CA ILE A 241 9.02 6.09 -27.86
C ILE A 241 9.93 5.91 -29.09
N GLY A 242 9.55 6.48 -30.25
CA GLY A 242 10.33 6.37 -31.50
C GLY A 242 10.89 7.68 -32.05
N ALA A 243 10.38 8.83 -31.59
CA ALA A 243 10.80 10.14 -32.09
C ALA A 243 12.27 10.40 -31.72
N GLY A 244 13.09 10.76 -32.70
CA GLY A 244 14.52 10.96 -32.52
C GLY A 244 15.33 9.65 -32.47
N ALA A 245 14.73 8.49 -32.72
CA ALA A 245 15.41 7.18 -32.84
C ALA A 245 15.45 6.64 -34.29
N GLU A 246 15.01 7.46 -35.26
CA GLU A 246 14.83 7.07 -36.65
C GLU A 246 16.14 6.60 -37.29
N ASP A 247 16.03 5.65 -38.22
CA ASP A 247 17.16 5.20 -39.01
C ASP A 247 17.50 6.20 -40.13
N LYS A 248 18.07 7.34 -39.73
CA LYS A 248 18.46 8.44 -40.63
C LYS A 248 19.87 8.93 -40.31
N PRO A 249 20.67 9.30 -41.32
CA PRO A 249 21.99 9.88 -41.10
C PRO A 249 21.96 11.08 -40.15
N GLY A 250 22.88 11.10 -39.18
CA GLY A 250 23.04 12.19 -38.22
C GLY A 250 21.98 12.26 -37.11
N ILE A 251 21.17 11.21 -36.93
CA ILE A 251 20.28 11.05 -35.77
C ILE A 251 20.99 10.22 -34.70
N ARG A 252 21.23 8.93 -34.98
CA ARG A 252 21.94 8.00 -34.08
C ARG A 252 23.40 8.41 -33.91
N MET A 253 23.92 8.29 -32.70
CA MET A 253 25.31 8.58 -32.37
C MET A 253 26.17 7.35 -32.66
N ALA A 254 27.14 7.48 -33.55
CA ALA A 254 28.17 6.47 -33.81
C ALA A 254 29.27 6.51 -32.74
N SER A 255 30.15 5.51 -32.73
CA SER A 255 31.34 5.47 -31.87
C SER A 255 32.12 6.79 -31.94
N GLY A 256 32.40 7.39 -30.77
CA GLY A 256 33.11 8.67 -30.63
C GLY A 256 32.23 9.91 -30.77
N GLU A 257 30.97 9.78 -31.23
CA GLU A 257 30.04 10.91 -31.29
C GLU A 257 29.38 11.18 -29.94
N GLU A 258 28.93 12.42 -29.75
CA GLU A 258 28.29 12.88 -28.51
C GLU A 258 27.04 13.71 -28.80
N SER A 259 26.12 13.75 -27.84
CA SER A 259 24.97 14.65 -27.85
C SER A 259 25.40 16.08 -27.50
N PRO A 260 24.60 17.11 -27.80
CA PRO A 260 24.69 18.37 -27.06
C PRO A 260 24.35 18.13 -25.58
N TRP A 261 24.60 19.14 -24.75
CA TRP A 261 24.01 19.19 -23.41
C TRP A 261 22.49 19.36 -23.54
N VAL A 262 21.73 18.42 -22.99
CA VAL A 262 20.27 18.42 -23.00
C VAL A 262 19.73 18.63 -21.60
N ASP A 263 18.83 19.60 -21.43
CA ASP A 263 18.15 19.81 -20.15
C ASP A 263 17.06 18.77 -19.96
N VAL A 264 17.19 17.94 -18.93
CA VAL A 264 16.21 16.91 -18.59
C VAL A 264 15.32 17.29 -17.41
N SER A 265 15.60 18.39 -16.71
CA SER A 265 14.77 18.86 -15.58
C SER A 265 13.27 19.03 -15.92
N PRO A 266 12.87 19.38 -17.16
CA PRO A 266 11.46 19.41 -17.56
C PRO A 266 10.70 18.09 -17.40
N TYR A 267 11.41 16.97 -17.45
CA TYR A 267 10.86 15.63 -17.35
C TYR A 267 10.82 15.12 -15.91
N LEU A 268 11.38 15.86 -14.96
CA LEU A 268 11.58 15.45 -13.58
C LEU A 268 10.60 16.16 -12.65
N ALA A 269 10.39 15.58 -11.47
CA ALA A 269 9.76 16.23 -10.34
C ALA A 269 10.79 17.03 -9.54
N TYR A 270 10.35 18.12 -8.92
CA TYR A 270 11.14 18.89 -7.97
C TYR A 270 10.82 18.47 -6.53
N GLY A 271 11.82 17.93 -5.84
CA GLY A 271 11.71 17.32 -4.52
C GLY A 271 11.47 15.81 -4.60
N GLY A 272 12.25 15.04 -3.84
CA GLY A 272 12.25 13.58 -3.86
C GLY A 272 13.09 13.00 -5.00
N LEU A 273 13.41 11.71 -4.89
CA LEU A 273 14.26 11.01 -5.87
C LEU A 273 13.48 10.66 -7.14
N ASN A 274 13.90 11.25 -8.26
CA ASN A 274 13.53 10.79 -9.59
C ASN A 274 14.44 9.63 -9.99
N GLN A 275 13.88 8.45 -10.24
CA GLN A 275 14.63 7.24 -10.61
C GLN A 275 14.62 7.08 -12.13
N ILE A 276 15.78 7.14 -12.77
CA ILE A 276 15.93 7.23 -14.22
C ILE A 276 16.69 6.01 -14.75
N SER A 277 16.22 5.49 -15.88
CA SER A 277 16.87 4.49 -16.69
C SER A 277 17.29 5.11 -18.02
N LEU A 278 18.57 4.96 -18.35
CA LEU A 278 19.16 5.35 -19.62
C LEU A 278 19.59 4.10 -20.38
N TYR A 279 19.31 4.02 -21.68
CA TYR A 279 19.74 2.85 -22.44
C TYR A 279 19.89 3.03 -23.93
N ALA A 280 20.88 2.33 -24.50
CA ALA A 280 21.12 2.28 -25.92
C ALA A 280 20.03 1.48 -26.64
N MET A 281 19.43 2.08 -27.66
CA MET A 281 18.51 1.39 -28.55
C MET A 281 18.51 1.99 -29.96
N ARG A 282 18.00 1.20 -30.90
CA ARG A 282 17.62 1.65 -32.26
C ARG A 282 16.12 1.60 -32.50
N ILE A 283 15.44 0.68 -31.83
CA ILE A 283 14.00 0.44 -31.94
C ILE A 283 13.45 0.30 -30.52
N PHE A 284 12.36 0.99 -30.24
CA PHE A 284 11.68 0.85 -28.96
C PHE A 284 11.20 -0.59 -28.74
N ALA A 285 11.32 -1.09 -27.51
CA ALA A 285 11.08 -2.50 -27.14
C ALA A 285 12.09 -3.53 -27.70
N ALA A 286 13.13 -3.10 -28.45
CA ALA A 286 14.26 -3.95 -28.85
C ALA A 286 15.59 -3.20 -28.60
N PRO A 287 15.98 -3.00 -27.32
CA PRO A 287 17.22 -2.33 -26.97
C PRO A 287 18.46 -3.14 -27.37
N GLU A 288 19.63 -2.51 -27.35
CA GLU A 288 20.87 -3.20 -27.70
C GLU A 288 21.23 -4.29 -26.67
N THR A 289 21.92 -5.34 -27.07
CA THR A 289 22.37 -6.38 -26.12
C THR A 289 23.69 -6.02 -25.43
N GLU A 290 24.38 -5.00 -25.93
CA GLU A 290 25.63 -4.46 -25.40
C GLU A 290 25.64 -2.93 -25.62
N ALA A 291 26.20 -2.20 -24.66
CA ALA A 291 26.32 -0.75 -24.74
C ALA A 291 27.65 -0.25 -24.17
N ALA A 292 28.19 0.77 -24.81
CA ALA A 292 29.39 1.48 -24.40
C ALA A 292 29.19 2.99 -24.52
N PHE A 293 28.83 3.66 -23.43
CA PHE A 293 28.63 5.11 -23.42
C PHE A 293 29.03 5.73 -22.09
N GLU A 294 29.41 7.01 -22.13
CA GLU A 294 29.64 7.86 -20.98
C GLU A 294 28.45 8.83 -20.84
N VAL A 295 27.96 9.01 -19.62
CA VAL A 295 26.95 10.02 -19.26
C VAL A 295 27.61 11.05 -18.36
N MET A 296 27.41 12.31 -18.69
CA MET A 296 27.90 13.45 -17.92
C MET A 296 26.70 14.22 -17.36
N PHE A 297 26.70 14.44 -16.06
CA PHE A 297 25.64 15.11 -15.32
C PHE A 297 26.09 16.53 -14.96
N SER A 298 25.31 17.56 -15.24
CA SER A 298 25.70 18.95 -15.01
C SER A 298 24.54 19.84 -14.55
N LYS A 299 24.84 20.90 -13.80
CA LYS A 299 23.89 21.98 -13.46
C LYS A 299 23.78 23.04 -14.56
N THR A 300 24.70 23.03 -15.53
CA THR A 300 24.72 23.98 -16.65
C THR A 300 24.82 23.22 -17.97
N SER A 301 24.57 23.91 -19.08
CA SER A 301 24.77 23.37 -20.43
C SER A 301 26.25 23.29 -20.84
N SER A 302 27.15 23.13 -19.88
CA SER A 302 28.60 23.08 -20.08
C SER A 302 29.29 22.26 -18.99
N GLU A 303 30.58 21.97 -19.18
CA GLU A 303 31.39 21.28 -18.18
C GLU A 303 31.65 22.13 -16.91
N ALA A 304 31.42 23.45 -16.96
CA ALA A 304 31.59 24.32 -15.79
C ALA A 304 30.63 23.95 -14.65
N GLY A 305 29.46 23.38 -14.97
CA GLY A 305 28.48 22.90 -13.99
C GLY A 305 28.56 21.40 -13.73
N LEU A 306 29.59 20.70 -14.23
CA LEU A 306 29.68 19.25 -14.16
C LEU A 306 29.65 18.76 -12.71
N ILE A 307 28.72 17.86 -12.44
CA ILE A 307 28.56 17.16 -11.17
C ILE A 307 29.38 15.87 -11.19
N ARG A 308 29.20 15.05 -12.24
CA ARG A 308 29.79 13.71 -12.32
C ARG A 308 29.82 13.16 -13.75
N ARG A 309 30.70 12.19 -14.00
CA ARG A 309 30.70 11.33 -15.19
C ARG A 309 30.53 9.87 -14.78
N GLU A 310 29.72 9.12 -15.51
CA GLU A 310 29.50 7.69 -15.31
C GLU A 310 29.65 6.95 -16.63
N VAL A 311 30.21 5.74 -16.56
CA VAL A 311 30.56 4.95 -17.74
C VAL A 311 29.81 3.63 -17.73
N ARG A 312 29.12 3.34 -18.83
CA ARG A 312 28.52 2.04 -19.13
C ARG A 312 29.37 1.32 -20.17
N ARG A 313 29.72 0.06 -19.90
CA ARG A 313 30.43 -0.86 -20.83
C ARG A 313 29.91 -2.30 -20.70
N GLY A 314 29.99 -3.06 -21.80
CA GLY A 314 29.78 -4.51 -21.83
C GLY A 314 28.34 -4.94 -22.09
N THR A 315 28.01 -6.17 -21.67
CA THR A 315 26.69 -6.78 -21.82
C THR A 315 25.59 -5.97 -21.14
N GLY A 316 24.46 -5.84 -21.82
CA GLY A 316 23.28 -5.04 -21.44
C GLY A 316 23.27 -3.65 -22.08
N ASP A 317 22.11 -3.02 -22.07
CA ASP A 317 21.82 -1.80 -22.85
C ASP A 317 22.07 -0.49 -22.09
N GLY A 318 22.09 -0.51 -20.76
CA GLY A 318 21.74 0.69 -20.02
C GLY A 318 22.45 0.94 -18.70
N TYR A 319 21.96 1.96 -18.02
CA TYR A 319 22.48 2.46 -16.76
C TYR A 319 21.35 3.13 -15.97
N GLN A 320 21.30 2.90 -14.65
CA GLN A 320 20.31 3.50 -13.76
C GLN A 320 20.92 4.49 -12.78
N PHE A 321 20.17 5.54 -12.45
CA PHE A 321 20.52 6.50 -11.41
C PHE A 321 19.26 7.13 -10.82
N ALA A 322 19.38 7.78 -9.67
CA ALA A 322 18.35 8.65 -9.13
C ALA A 322 18.88 10.06 -8.82
N ILE A 323 18.01 11.06 -8.94
CA ILE A 323 18.34 12.47 -8.67
C ILE A 323 17.20 13.16 -7.92
N ASP A 324 17.54 13.79 -6.79
CA ASP A 324 16.68 14.79 -6.16
C ASP A 324 17.16 16.19 -6.57
N LEU A 325 16.30 16.93 -7.27
CA LEU A 325 16.62 18.27 -7.78
C LEU A 325 16.65 19.35 -6.69
N SER A 326 15.96 19.18 -5.55
CA SER A 326 16.00 20.20 -4.49
C SER A 326 17.34 20.25 -3.77
N GLU A 327 18.06 19.12 -3.75
CA GLU A 327 19.37 18.99 -3.11
C GLU A 327 20.51 18.75 -4.12
N TYR A 328 20.18 18.55 -5.40
CA TYR A 328 21.07 17.99 -6.42
C TYR A 328 21.75 16.68 -5.98
N ARG A 329 21.03 15.87 -5.22
CA ARG A 329 21.52 14.59 -4.71
C ARG A 329 21.42 13.53 -5.80
N LEU A 330 22.53 13.32 -6.51
CA LEU A 330 22.71 12.24 -7.49
C LEU A 330 23.14 10.95 -6.79
N VAL A 331 22.42 9.86 -7.03
CA VAL A 331 22.77 8.50 -6.58
C VAL A 331 22.88 7.61 -7.79
N THR A 332 24.06 7.04 -8.01
CA THR A 332 24.29 6.14 -9.15
C THR A 332 24.05 4.69 -8.78
N GLU A 333 23.84 3.80 -9.75
CA GLU A 333 23.70 2.36 -9.45
C GLU A 333 24.95 1.77 -8.77
N HIS A 334 26.14 2.32 -9.03
CA HIS A 334 27.35 1.93 -8.32
C HIS A 334 27.30 2.35 -6.83
N GLU A 335 27.03 3.62 -6.54
CA GLU A 335 26.95 4.11 -5.16
C GLU A 335 25.81 3.48 -4.38
N GLY A 336 24.63 3.43 -5.00
CA GLY A 336 23.43 2.85 -4.41
C GLY A 336 23.63 1.39 -4.05
N SER A 337 24.14 0.57 -4.98
CA SER A 337 24.38 -0.84 -4.72
C SER A 337 25.50 -1.09 -3.71
N ALA A 338 26.56 -0.28 -3.73
CA ALA A 338 27.63 -0.36 -2.74
C ALA A 338 27.14 0.00 -1.33
N SER A 339 26.25 1.00 -1.23
CA SER A 339 25.61 1.39 0.03
C SER A 339 24.72 0.27 0.57
N SER A 340 23.88 -0.34 -0.28
CA SER A 340 23.06 -1.51 0.07
C SER A 340 23.92 -2.67 0.61
N LEU A 341 25.01 -3.00 -0.09
CA LEU A 341 25.94 -4.05 0.33
C LEU A 341 26.64 -3.71 1.66
N ALA A 342 27.04 -2.46 1.85
CA ALA A 342 27.66 -2.00 3.09
C ALA A 342 26.68 -2.12 4.28
N MET A 343 25.41 -1.72 4.10
CA MET A 343 24.37 -1.87 5.11
C MET A 343 24.14 -3.34 5.46
N ALA A 344 24.03 -4.23 4.46
CA ALA A 344 23.86 -5.66 4.67
C ALA A 344 25.06 -6.30 5.41
N LYS A 345 26.29 -5.89 5.10
CA LYS A 345 27.52 -6.34 5.80
C LYS A 345 27.61 -5.82 7.23
N ALA A 346 27.06 -4.64 7.52
CA ALA A 346 27.04 -4.05 8.85
C ALA A 346 26.03 -4.73 9.79
N VAL A 347 25.07 -5.50 9.25
CA VAL A 347 24.10 -6.24 10.07
C VAL A 347 24.84 -7.27 10.93
N PRO A 348 24.61 -7.29 12.26
CA PRO A 348 25.23 -8.27 13.14
C PRO A 348 24.87 -9.71 12.77
N GLN A 349 25.62 -10.66 13.31
CA GLN A 349 25.16 -12.05 13.30
C GLN A 349 23.90 -12.16 14.18
N VAL A 350 22.92 -12.89 13.69
CA VAL A 350 21.65 -13.15 14.38
C VAL A 350 21.48 -14.66 14.54
N PRO A 351 20.72 -15.13 15.54
CA PRO A 351 20.46 -16.54 15.72
C PRO A 351 19.80 -17.20 14.50
N GLY A 352 20.03 -18.50 14.34
CA GLY A 352 19.52 -19.30 13.22
C GLY A 352 20.52 -19.42 12.06
N LYS A 353 20.01 -19.68 10.86
CA LYS A 353 20.83 -19.88 9.65
C LYS A 353 20.08 -19.41 8.40
N PRO A 354 20.78 -19.05 7.30
CA PRO A 354 20.10 -18.71 6.05
C PRO A 354 19.13 -19.81 5.61
N PRO A 355 17.90 -19.47 5.17
CA PRO A 355 16.93 -20.44 4.70
C PRO A 355 17.36 -21.04 3.36
N THR A 356 17.02 -22.30 3.13
CA THR A 356 17.35 -23.05 1.90
C THR A 356 16.12 -23.59 1.17
N ALA A 357 15.02 -23.78 1.90
CA ALA A 357 13.76 -24.33 1.42
C ALA A 357 12.62 -23.30 1.46
N PHE A 358 12.45 -22.57 2.58
CA PHE A 358 11.38 -21.59 2.72
C PHE A 358 11.59 -20.41 1.74
N PRO A 359 10.65 -20.11 0.83
CA PRO A 359 10.79 -19.03 -0.13
C PRO A 359 10.61 -17.64 0.50
N PHE A 360 11.68 -16.87 0.53
CA PHE A 360 11.64 -15.43 0.76
C PHE A 360 11.93 -14.67 -0.52
N PHE A 361 11.16 -13.61 -0.76
CA PHE A 361 11.29 -12.78 -1.95
C PHE A 361 11.40 -11.30 -1.58
N THR A 362 11.88 -10.50 -2.53
CA THR A 362 11.73 -9.06 -2.50
C THR A 362 11.92 -8.49 -3.91
N GLY A 363 11.51 -7.25 -4.15
CA GLY A 363 11.74 -6.56 -5.41
C GLY A 363 13.16 -6.02 -5.48
N MET A 364 13.95 -6.53 -6.43
CA MET A 364 15.31 -6.07 -6.71
C MET A 364 15.40 -5.17 -7.96
N LYS A 365 14.52 -5.36 -8.96
CA LYS A 365 14.36 -4.55 -10.21
C LYS A 365 15.60 -4.24 -11.05
N LEU A 366 16.84 -4.45 -10.59
CA LEU A 366 18.02 -4.45 -11.43
C LEU A 366 18.17 -5.80 -12.14
N ASN A 367 18.79 -5.76 -13.31
CA ASN A 367 19.21 -6.95 -14.04
C ASN A 367 20.39 -6.57 -14.93
N GLU A 368 21.16 -7.56 -15.39
CA GLU A 368 22.36 -7.29 -16.20
C GLU A 368 22.02 -6.84 -17.62
N THR A 369 20.76 -7.03 -18.07
CA THR A 369 20.32 -6.46 -19.35
C THR A 369 20.22 -4.93 -19.29
N ARG A 370 20.00 -4.35 -18.11
CA ARG A 370 19.77 -2.91 -17.91
C ARG A 370 20.83 -2.21 -17.08
N SER A 371 21.44 -2.90 -16.12
CA SER A 371 22.38 -2.36 -15.14
C SER A 371 23.72 -3.07 -15.23
N THR A 372 24.75 -2.47 -14.67
CA THR A 372 26.08 -3.09 -14.60
C THR A 372 26.05 -4.39 -13.78
N ALA A 373 26.85 -5.37 -14.21
CA ALA A 373 26.99 -6.65 -13.51
C ALA A 373 27.44 -6.46 -12.05
N GLN A 374 28.28 -5.46 -11.77
CA GLN A 374 28.71 -5.17 -10.41
C GLN A 374 27.56 -4.67 -9.52
N ALA A 375 26.71 -3.79 -10.02
CA ALA A 375 25.56 -3.31 -9.24
C ALA A 375 24.58 -4.46 -8.95
N VAL A 376 24.31 -5.31 -9.94
CA VAL A 376 23.50 -6.52 -9.78
C VAL A 376 24.12 -7.48 -8.76
N ALA A 377 25.43 -7.72 -8.84
CA ALA A 377 26.15 -8.60 -7.91
C ALA A 377 26.14 -8.06 -6.47
N ASN A 378 26.34 -6.75 -6.29
CA ASN A 378 26.28 -6.10 -4.98
C ASN A 378 24.91 -6.26 -4.33
N GLU A 379 23.83 -6.01 -5.06
CA GLU A 379 22.46 -6.15 -4.55
C GLU A 379 22.10 -7.61 -4.27
N ARG A 380 22.48 -8.54 -5.16
CA ARG A 380 22.29 -9.98 -4.91
C ARG A 380 23.04 -10.44 -3.66
N GLU A 381 24.26 -9.97 -3.46
CA GLU A 381 25.05 -10.29 -2.26
C GLU A 381 24.45 -9.66 -1.00
N ALA A 382 23.96 -8.41 -1.08
CA ALA A 382 23.27 -7.75 0.01
C ALA A 382 22.04 -8.56 0.47
N LEU A 383 21.21 -8.99 -0.48
CA LEU A 383 20.04 -9.83 -0.22
C LEU A 383 20.42 -11.21 0.35
N ARG A 384 21.48 -11.84 -0.19
CA ARG A 384 21.98 -13.13 0.32
C ARG A 384 22.43 -13.03 1.79
N LEU A 385 23.11 -11.94 2.16
CA LEU A 385 23.59 -11.71 3.53
C LEU A 385 22.46 -11.57 4.55
N ILE A 386 21.27 -11.15 4.11
CA ILE A 386 20.06 -11.04 4.95
C ILE A 386 19.08 -12.21 4.76
N GLY A 387 19.52 -13.31 4.13
CA GLY A 387 18.75 -14.55 4.02
C GLY A 387 17.71 -14.60 2.91
N ILE A 388 17.79 -13.70 1.91
CA ILE A 388 16.99 -13.77 0.69
C ILE A 388 17.88 -14.30 -0.44
N SER A 389 17.71 -15.57 -0.81
CA SER A 389 18.50 -16.20 -1.87
C SER A 389 17.84 -16.01 -3.25
N GLY A 390 18.64 -15.95 -4.31
CA GLY A 390 18.15 -15.84 -5.69
C GLY A 390 17.64 -17.15 -6.30
N THR A 391 17.67 -18.25 -5.55
CA THR A 391 17.26 -19.59 -6.04
C THR A 391 15.76 -19.79 -6.05
N LYS A 392 15.03 -18.99 -5.27
CA LYS A 392 13.56 -18.97 -5.27
C LYS A 392 13.10 -17.73 -6.03
N GLN A 393 12.14 -17.91 -6.93
CA GLN A 393 11.63 -16.83 -7.78
C GLN A 393 10.12 -16.79 -7.75
N TRP A 394 9.63 -15.57 -7.97
CA TRP A 394 8.22 -15.28 -8.13
C TRP A 394 8.04 -14.30 -9.29
N PRO A 395 7.95 -14.81 -10.53
CA PRO A 395 7.78 -13.96 -11.71
C PRO A 395 6.36 -13.39 -11.81
N SER A 396 6.25 -12.20 -12.40
CA SER A 396 4.98 -11.54 -12.70
C SER A 396 4.79 -11.41 -14.21
N HIS A 397 3.67 -11.90 -14.73
CA HIS A 397 3.30 -11.80 -16.14
C HIS A 397 1.84 -11.37 -16.28
N PHE A 398 1.63 -10.06 -16.38
CA PHE A 398 0.29 -9.45 -16.36
C PHE A 398 -0.34 -9.38 -17.74
N TYR A 399 -1.52 -9.97 -17.89
CA TYR A 399 -2.24 -10.08 -19.18
C TYR A 399 -3.64 -9.48 -19.15
N PHE A 400 -4.06 -8.82 -18.07
CA PHE A 400 -5.45 -8.36 -17.90
C PHE A 400 -5.92 -7.32 -18.93
N HIS A 401 -4.99 -6.72 -19.68
CA HIS A 401 -5.26 -5.84 -20.81
C HIS A 401 -5.47 -6.60 -22.14
N MET A 402 -5.26 -7.92 -22.17
CA MET A 402 -5.42 -8.80 -23.34
C MET A 402 -6.84 -9.34 -23.41
N THR A 403 -7.77 -8.45 -23.72
CA THR A 403 -9.19 -8.76 -23.92
C THR A 403 -9.57 -8.53 -25.38
N ALA A 404 -10.55 -9.28 -25.90
CA ALA A 404 -11.02 -9.13 -27.28
C ALA A 404 -11.72 -7.78 -27.51
N ALA A 405 -12.44 -7.29 -26.50
CA ALA A 405 -12.94 -5.91 -26.42
C ALA A 405 -12.18 -5.15 -25.32
N PRO A 406 -11.75 -3.88 -25.54
CA PRO A 406 -10.89 -3.16 -24.58
C PRO A 406 -11.46 -3.14 -23.15
N GLY A 407 -10.75 -3.76 -22.22
CA GLY A 407 -11.09 -3.78 -20.79
C GLY A 407 -12.23 -4.72 -20.38
N CYS A 408 -12.82 -5.49 -21.31
CA CYS A 408 -13.91 -6.42 -21.02
C CYS A 408 -13.39 -7.76 -20.49
N LEU A 409 -13.45 -7.97 -19.17
CA LEU A 409 -13.04 -9.23 -18.53
C LEU A 409 -13.90 -10.43 -18.94
N GLY A 410 -15.13 -10.20 -19.41
CA GLY A 410 -16.01 -11.25 -19.95
C GLY A 410 -15.61 -11.77 -21.33
N GLN A 411 -14.58 -11.19 -21.96
CA GLN A 411 -14.07 -11.62 -23.27
C GLN A 411 -12.53 -11.67 -23.26
N PRO A 412 -11.92 -12.60 -22.50
CA PRO A 412 -10.48 -12.84 -22.57
C PRO A 412 -10.04 -13.17 -24.00
N ASP A 413 -8.94 -12.54 -24.47
CA ASP A 413 -8.34 -12.92 -25.74
C ASP A 413 -7.44 -14.14 -25.53
N HIS A 414 -8.06 -15.33 -25.55
CA HIS A 414 -7.37 -16.60 -25.30
C HIS A 414 -6.17 -16.82 -26.21
N ALA A 415 -6.21 -16.37 -27.46
CA ALA A 415 -5.11 -16.57 -28.40
C ALA A 415 -3.89 -15.71 -28.03
N ARG A 416 -4.09 -14.44 -27.66
CA ARG A 416 -3.00 -13.57 -27.19
C ARG A 416 -2.43 -14.03 -25.84
N ILE A 417 -3.31 -14.43 -24.91
CA ILE A 417 -2.90 -14.97 -23.62
C ILE A 417 -2.10 -16.28 -23.80
N ASP A 418 -2.53 -17.16 -24.71
CA ASP A 418 -1.81 -18.40 -25.04
C ASP A 418 -0.43 -18.12 -25.64
N ALA A 419 -0.35 -17.22 -26.63
CA ALA A 419 0.90 -16.83 -27.25
C ALA A 419 1.90 -16.23 -26.24
N MET A 420 1.42 -15.43 -25.29
CA MET A 420 2.25 -14.85 -24.23
C MET A 420 2.89 -15.94 -23.37
N PHE A 421 2.10 -16.85 -22.79
CA PHE A 421 2.64 -17.88 -21.90
C PHE A 421 3.43 -18.97 -22.64
N ALA A 422 3.12 -19.24 -23.92
CA ALA A 422 4.00 -20.02 -24.79
C ALA A 422 5.37 -19.36 -24.94
N GLY A 423 5.42 -18.02 -25.05
CA GLY A 423 6.65 -17.23 -25.04
C GLY A 423 7.42 -17.38 -23.73
N VAL A 424 6.76 -17.14 -22.60
CA VAL A 424 7.35 -17.28 -21.25
C VAL A 424 7.95 -18.68 -21.07
N ALA A 425 7.23 -19.73 -21.48
CA ALA A 425 7.72 -21.10 -21.35
C ALA A 425 8.98 -21.40 -22.20
N ARG A 426 9.11 -20.77 -23.37
CA ARG A 426 10.29 -20.87 -24.23
C ARG A 426 11.47 -20.07 -23.70
N GLU A 427 11.22 -18.87 -23.16
CA GLU A 427 12.24 -17.97 -22.63
C GLU A 427 12.83 -18.48 -21.31
N HIS A 428 12.05 -19.25 -20.54
CA HIS A 428 12.45 -19.77 -19.23
C HIS A 428 12.35 -21.30 -19.18
N PRO A 429 13.20 -22.07 -19.87
CA PRO A 429 13.11 -23.53 -19.90
C PRO A 429 13.37 -24.18 -18.53
N ASP A 430 14.22 -23.58 -17.70
CA ASP A 430 14.41 -23.96 -16.30
C ASP A 430 13.56 -23.08 -15.38
N ARG A 431 12.71 -23.75 -14.59
CA ARG A 431 11.73 -23.14 -13.68
C ARG A 431 11.77 -23.81 -12.31
N SER A 432 12.81 -24.59 -11.99
CA SER A 432 12.86 -25.38 -10.73
C SER A 432 12.84 -24.51 -9.47
N GLY A 433 13.21 -23.23 -9.60
CA GLY A 433 13.18 -22.23 -8.53
C GLY A 433 11.87 -21.46 -8.39
N TRP A 434 10.90 -21.63 -9.29
CA TRP A 434 9.68 -20.82 -9.28
C TRP A 434 8.67 -21.37 -8.26
N THR A 435 8.15 -20.50 -7.39
CA THR A 435 7.12 -20.89 -6.41
C THR A 435 5.72 -20.78 -7.01
N ALA A 436 5.43 -19.69 -7.70
CA ALA A 436 4.19 -19.44 -8.43
C ALA A 436 4.42 -18.35 -9.48
N ILE A 437 3.55 -18.25 -10.48
CA ILE A 437 3.48 -17.11 -11.41
C ILE A 437 2.40 -16.14 -10.93
N ASN A 438 2.78 -14.88 -10.68
CA ASN A 438 1.81 -13.81 -10.43
C ASN A 438 1.18 -13.34 -11.76
N LEU A 439 -0.14 -13.48 -11.86
CA LEU A 439 -0.93 -13.17 -13.05
C LEU A 439 -1.44 -11.72 -13.08
N MET A 440 -1.54 -11.05 -11.92
CA MET A 440 -2.02 -9.68 -11.81
C MET A 440 -1.65 -9.03 -10.48
N ASP A 441 -1.39 -7.73 -10.54
CA ASP A 441 -1.28 -6.83 -9.39
C ASP A 441 -2.67 -6.36 -8.93
N GLU A 442 -3.06 -6.68 -7.70
CA GLU A 442 -4.32 -6.25 -7.04
C GLU A 442 -5.57 -6.26 -7.95
N PRO A 443 -6.07 -7.44 -8.37
CA PRO A 443 -7.24 -7.51 -9.23
C PRO A 443 -8.44 -6.77 -8.63
N GLY A 444 -9.25 -6.16 -9.50
CA GLY A 444 -10.50 -5.51 -9.10
C GLY A 444 -11.06 -4.64 -10.22
N PHE A 445 -12.38 -4.50 -10.26
CA PHE A 445 -13.06 -3.65 -11.25
C PHE A 445 -14.44 -3.21 -10.75
N ASP A 446 -14.98 -2.16 -11.36
CA ASP A 446 -16.25 -1.58 -10.97
C ASP A 446 -17.41 -1.93 -11.93
N PHE A 447 -18.63 -1.69 -11.47
CA PHE A 447 -19.85 -2.00 -12.22
C PHE A 447 -20.08 -1.09 -13.44
N THR A 448 -19.42 0.07 -13.52
CA THR A 448 -19.60 1.03 -14.61
C THR A 448 -19.31 0.38 -15.96
N HIS A 449 -18.25 -0.42 -16.03
CA HIS A 449 -17.93 -1.18 -17.24
C HIS A 449 -19.00 -2.23 -17.56
N VAL A 450 -19.42 -3.03 -16.57
CA VAL A 450 -20.43 -4.10 -16.74
C VAL A 450 -21.75 -3.54 -17.25
N ALA A 451 -22.17 -2.39 -16.72
CA ALA A 451 -23.39 -1.71 -17.13
C ALA A 451 -23.32 -1.18 -18.57
N ALA A 452 -22.14 -0.76 -19.04
CA ALA A 452 -21.96 -0.17 -20.38
C ALA A 452 -21.58 -1.18 -21.47
N CYS A 453 -21.08 -2.37 -21.10
CA CYS A 453 -20.54 -3.35 -22.04
C CYS A 453 -21.60 -4.37 -22.49
N GLU A 454 -21.93 -4.39 -23.78
CA GLU A 454 -22.90 -5.32 -24.37
C GLU A 454 -22.53 -6.79 -24.13
N ALA A 455 -21.25 -7.15 -24.24
CA ALA A 455 -20.78 -8.51 -23.97
C ALA A 455 -21.04 -8.93 -22.51
N CYS A 456 -20.76 -8.04 -21.55
CA CYS A 456 -21.05 -8.27 -20.14
C CYS A 456 -22.56 -8.40 -19.89
N GLN A 457 -23.40 -7.58 -20.55
CA GLN A 457 -24.85 -7.67 -20.43
C GLN A 457 -25.37 -9.03 -20.97
N ASN A 458 -24.88 -9.44 -22.14
CA ASN A 458 -25.28 -10.70 -22.79
C ASN A 458 -24.79 -11.93 -22.01
N GLY A 459 -23.67 -11.83 -21.28
CA GLY A 459 -23.14 -12.92 -20.47
C GLY A 459 -23.91 -13.20 -19.17
N PHE A 460 -24.79 -12.28 -18.74
CA PHE A 460 -25.50 -12.43 -17.46
C PHE A 460 -26.52 -13.58 -17.45
N ALA A 461 -27.34 -13.72 -18.50
CA ALA A 461 -28.34 -14.80 -18.57
C ALA A 461 -27.69 -16.21 -18.64
N PRO A 462 -26.64 -16.45 -19.45
CA PRO A 462 -25.86 -17.70 -19.40
C PRO A 462 -25.24 -17.98 -18.03
N PHE A 463 -24.76 -16.95 -17.32
CA PHE A 463 -24.26 -17.12 -15.96
C PHE A 463 -25.36 -17.61 -15.01
N LEU A 464 -26.55 -16.99 -15.03
CA LEU A 464 -27.68 -17.43 -14.20
C LEU A 464 -28.09 -18.88 -14.50
N GLU A 465 -28.01 -19.31 -15.76
CA GLU A 465 -28.24 -20.71 -16.15
C GLU A 465 -27.23 -21.66 -15.51
N ARG A 466 -25.93 -21.30 -15.54
CA ARG A 466 -24.85 -22.08 -14.94
C ARG A 466 -24.97 -22.18 -13.42
N GLU A 467 -25.38 -21.10 -12.75
CA GLU A 467 -25.65 -21.10 -11.32
C GLU A 467 -26.92 -21.90 -10.93
N GLY A 468 -27.65 -22.46 -11.91
CA GLY A 468 -28.84 -23.25 -11.66
C GLY A 468 -30.06 -22.43 -11.24
N VAL A 469 -30.11 -21.14 -11.59
CA VAL A 469 -31.26 -20.29 -11.29
C VAL A 469 -32.48 -20.77 -12.08
N VAL A 470 -33.57 -21.05 -11.38
CA VAL A 470 -34.79 -21.59 -11.99
C VAL A 470 -35.35 -20.67 -13.10
N PRO A 471 -35.89 -21.22 -14.20
CA PRO A 471 -36.26 -20.43 -15.39
C PRO A 471 -37.17 -19.23 -15.12
N ASP A 472 -38.19 -19.41 -14.27
CA ASP A 472 -39.16 -18.35 -13.95
C ASP A 472 -38.51 -17.18 -13.21
N MET A 473 -37.60 -17.46 -12.27
CA MET A 473 -36.85 -16.44 -11.57
C MET A 473 -35.90 -15.74 -12.54
N ARG A 474 -35.13 -16.53 -13.30
CA ARG A 474 -34.13 -16.05 -14.27
C ARG A 474 -34.73 -15.06 -15.28
N ALA A 475 -35.95 -15.31 -15.77
CA ALA A 475 -36.63 -14.43 -16.72
C ALA A 475 -36.88 -13.01 -16.17
N GLY A 476 -36.97 -12.85 -14.85
CA GLY A 476 -37.18 -11.56 -14.20
C GLY A 476 -35.89 -10.87 -13.74
N LEU A 477 -34.76 -11.58 -13.63
CA LEU A 477 -33.51 -11.01 -13.12
C LEU A 477 -32.85 -10.09 -14.15
N LYS A 478 -32.33 -8.96 -13.67
CA LYS A 478 -31.60 -7.97 -14.48
C LYS A 478 -30.35 -7.54 -13.75
N LEU A 479 -29.35 -7.03 -14.49
CA LEU A 479 -28.19 -6.40 -13.87
C LEU A 479 -28.64 -5.24 -12.97
N ASN A 480 -28.26 -5.29 -11.71
CA ASN A 480 -28.59 -4.31 -10.68
C ASN A 480 -27.47 -4.26 -9.65
N ASN A 481 -26.79 -3.12 -9.50
CA ASN A 481 -25.74 -2.93 -8.48
C ASN A 481 -26.21 -2.05 -7.30
N SER A 482 -27.53 -1.95 -7.08
CA SER A 482 -28.11 -1.25 -5.93
C SER A 482 -28.66 -2.23 -4.89
N PRO A 483 -28.22 -2.13 -3.62
CA PRO A 483 -28.76 -2.95 -2.53
C PRO A 483 -30.15 -2.47 -2.05
N GLU A 484 -30.67 -1.34 -2.52
CA GLU A 484 -31.92 -0.72 -2.04
C GLU A 484 -33.20 -1.28 -2.69
N GLY A 485 -33.14 -2.49 -3.25
CA GLY A 485 -34.28 -3.15 -3.88
C GLY A 485 -35.46 -3.33 -2.92
N THR A 486 -36.67 -2.98 -3.36
CA THR A 486 -37.89 -3.00 -2.51
C THR A 486 -38.71 -4.29 -2.64
N ASN A 487 -38.42 -5.13 -3.63
CA ASN A 487 -39.07 -6.42 -3.84
C ASN A 487 -38.06 -7.57 -4.02
N ALA A 488 -38.55 -8.81 -3.89
CA ALA A 488 -37.72 -10.02 -3.93
C ALA A 488 -36.89 -10.14 -5.23
N LEU A 489 -37.47 -9.77 -6.37
CA LEU A 489 -36.79 -9.88 -7.67
C LEU A 489 -35.65 -8.88 -7.82
N GLN A 490 -35.83 -7.64 -7.33
CA GLN A 490 -34.77 -6.62 -7.32
C GLN A 490 -33.61 -6.99 -6.37
N LYS A 491 -33.94 -7.56 -5.21
CA LYS A 491 -32.96 -8.06 -4.24
C LYS A 491 -32.15 -9.23 -4.79
N ALA A 492 -32.82 -10.22 -5.40
CA ALA A 492 -32.16 -11.31 -6.09
C ALA A 492 -31.31 -10.82 -7.27
N SER A 493 -31.80 -9.82 -8.02
CA SER A 493 -31.04 -9.18 -9.10
C SER A 493 -29.74 -8.57 -8.59
N TYR A 494 -29.77 -7.90 -7.43
CA TYR A 494 -28.55 -7.38 -6.80
C TYR A 494 -27.57 -8.49 -6.43
N TYR A 495 -28.05 -9.51 -5.71
CA TYR A 495 -27.23 -10.65 -5.29
C TYR A 495 -26.52 -11.31 -6.48
N TYR A 496 -27.28 -11.69 -7.52
CA TYR A 496 -26.72 -12.34 -8.70
C TYR A 496 -25.86 -11.41 -9.55
N THR A 497 -26.11 -10.10 -9.55
CA THR A 497 -25.20 -9.15 -10.24
C THR A 497 -23.84 -9.14 -9.57
N ARG A 498 -23.76 -9.11 -8.23
CA ARG A 498 -22.48 -9.17 -7.51
C ARG A 498 -21.76 -10.50 -7.70
N ARG A 499 -22.49 -11.62 -7.65
CA ARG A 499 -21.95 -12.95 -7.98
C ARG A 499 -21.41 -12.98 -9.42
N TYR A 500 -22.13 -12.42 -10.38
CA TYR A 500 -21.69 -12.35 -11.77
C TYR A 500 -20.41 -11.53 -11.94
N MET A 501 -20.25 -10.42 -11.22
CA MET A 501 -19.01 -9.65 -11.25
C MET A 501 -17.82 -10.46 -10.71
N ASN A 502 -18.00 -11.22 -9.63
CA ASN A 502 -16.97 -12.14 -9.14
C ASN A 502 -16.64 -13.20 -10.21
N HIS A 503 -17.66 -13.78 -10.82
CA HIS A 503 -17.49 -14.76 -11.90
C HIS A 503 -16.68 -14.23 -13.09
N LEU A 504 -16.89 -12.98 -13.50
CA LEU A 504 -16.10 -12.36 -14.58
C LEU A 504 -14.60 -12.28 -14.23
N MET A 505 -14.27 -11.98 -12.97
CA MET A 505 -12.88 -12.00 -12.49
C MET A 505 -12.34 -13.43 -12.49
N THR A 506 -13.11 -14.39 -11.97
CA THR A 506 -12.77 -15.82 -11.93
C THR A 506 -12.46 -16.36 -13.33
N GLU A 507 -13.30 -16.08 -14.33
CA GLU A 507 -13.10 -16.55 -15.70
C GLU A 507 -11.87 -15.94 -16.37
N MET A 508 -11.59 -14.65 -16.12
CA MET A 508 -10.37 -14.01 -16.63
C MET A 508 -9.12 -14.69 -16.07
N LEU A 509 -9.11 -14.97 -14.76
CA LEU A 509 -8.02 -15.70 -14.09
C LEU A 509 -7.88 -17.12 -14.64
N SER A 510 -9.00 -17.83 -14.81
CA SER A 510 -9.04 -19.17 -15.40
C SER A 510 -8.43 -19.20 -16.80
N ALA A 511 -8.64 -18.16 -17.63
CA ALA A 511 -8.05 -18.08 -18.96
C ALA A 511 -6.50 -18.04 -18.91
N GLY A 512 -5.92 -17.24 -18.00
CA GLY A 512 -4.48 -17.21 -17.79
C GLY A 512 -3.95 -18.50 -17.17
N HIS A 513 -4.61 -19.04 -16.15
CA HIS A 513 -4.20 -20.30 -15.52
C HIS A 513 -4.20 -21.45 -16.52
N ALA A 514 -5.25 -21.62 -17.32
CA ALA A 514 -5.34 -22.67 -18.34
C ALA A 514 -4.20 -22.57 -19.38
N SER A 515 -3.83 -21.33 -19.75
CA SER A 515 -2.69 -21.09 -20.63
C SER A 515 -1.36 -21.48 -19.98
N VAL A 516 -1.14 -21.09 -18.72
CA VAL A 516 0.04 -21.52 -17.95
C VAL A 516 0.10 -23.04 -17.87
N GLN A 517 -0.99 -23.74 -17.56
CA GLN A 517 -0.98 -25.21 -17.46
C GLN A 517 -0.68 -25.91 -18.79
N ARG A 518 -1.07 -25.31 -19.93
CA ARG A 518 -0.79 -25.87 -21.26
C ARG A 518 0.71 -25.85 -21.59
N HIS A 519 1.41 -24.77 -21.21
CA HIS A 519 2.82 -24.55 -21.59
C HIS A 519 3.81 -24.85 -20.47
N MET A 520 3.36 -24.82 -19.22
CA MET A 520 4.13 -25.06 -17.99
C MET A 520 3.31 -25.91 -17.01
N PRO A 521 3.02 -27.19 -17.35
CA PRO A 521 2.16 -28.04 -16.52
C PRO A 521 2.65 -28.15 -15.08
N GLY A 522 1.73 -28.00 -14.12
CA GLY A 522 2.01 -28.09 -12.68
C GLY A 522 2.59 -26.81 -12.05
N MET A 523 2.83 -25.76 -12.83
CA MET A 523 3.26 -24.46 -12.29
C MET A 523 2.11 -23.76 -11.57
N PRO A 524 2.22 -23.45 -10.27
CA PRO A 524 1.16 -22.74 -9.57
C PRO A 524 0.98 -21.31 -10.11
N THR A 525 -0.26 -20.84 -10.10
CA THR A 525 -0.60 -19.45 -10.46
C THR A 525 -1.25 -18.74 -9.30
N THR A 526 -0.94 -17.46 -9.16
CA THR A 526 -1.43 -16.60 -8.09
C THR A 526 -1.73 -15.20 -8.60
N VAL A 527 -2.35 -14.40 -7.73
CA VAL A 527 -2.44 -12.94 -7.81
C VAL A 527 -2.27 -12.40 -6.40
N ASN A 528 -1.75 -11.19 -6.25
CA ASN A 528 -1.77 -10.52 -4.97
C ASN A 528 -3.12 -9.83 -4.74
N PHE A 529 -4.00 -10.43 -3.96
CA PHE A 529 -5.25 -9.78 -3.53
C PHE A 529 -4.97 -8.60 -2.62
N ALA A 530 -5.75 -7.52 -2.77
CA ALA A 530 -5.55 -6.30 -2.02
C ALA A 530 -6.00 -6.46 -0.55
N CYS A 531 -6.22 -5.34 0.14
CA CYS A 531 -6.62 -5.32 1.54
C CYS A 531 -8.14 -5.10 1.72
N GLU A 532 -9.00 -5.70 0.90
CA GLU A 532 -10.45 -5.45 0.89
C GLU A 532 -11.13 -5.76 2.23
N LEU A 533 -10.60 -6.75 2.94
CA LEU A 533 -11.06 -7.10 4.29
C LEU A 533 -10.85 -5.95 5.31
N LEU A 534 -10.09 -4.87 4.99
CA LEU A 534 -9.78 -3.78 5.97
C LEU A 534 -10.96 -2.83 6.04
N ASP A 535 -11.62 -2.71 4.89
CA ASP A 535 -12.93 -2.09 4.76
C ASP A 535 -14.06 -3.01 5.24
N GLY A 536 -13.71 -4.21 5.71
CA GLY A 536 -14.61 -5.21 6.24
C GLY A 536 -15.39 -5.96 5.16
N ASN A 537 -14.89 -6.09 3.93
CA ASN A 537 -15.66 -6.71 2.85
C ASN A 537 -14.77 -7.44 1.86
N LEU A 538 -14.95 -8.76 1.72
CA LEU A 538 -14.17 -9.58 0.79
C LEU A 538 -14.43 -9.23 -0.69
N VAL A 539 -15.67 -8.94 -1.07
CA VAL A 539 -16.12 -8.88 -2.48
C VAL A 539 -16.42 -7.47 -2.99
N SER A 540 -15.97 -6.43 -2.27
CA SER A 540 -16.19 -5.02 -2.64
C SER A 540 -15.57 -4.69 -3.99
N ARG A 541 -14.35 -5.21 -4.26
CA ARG A 541 -13.61 -5.09 -5.54
C ARG A 541 -13.98 -6.15 -6.58
N SER A 542 -15.03 -6.94 -6.33
CA SER A 542 -15.45 -8.05 -7.18
C SER A 542 -14.42 -9.18 -7.29
N VAL A 543 -13.87 -9.55 -6.14
CA VAL A 543 -12.84 -10.60 -6.00
C VAL A 543 -13.23 -11.53 -4.86
N ASP A 544 -13.86 -12.66 -5.18
CA ASP A 544 -14.22 -13.68 -4.20
C ASP A 544 -13.11 -14.74 -4.12
N TRP A 545 -12.34 -14.71 -3.03
CA TRP A 545 -11.21 -15.63 -2.86
C TRP A 545 -11.66 -17.09 -2.81
N PHE A 546 -12.83 -17.37 -2.23
CA PHE A 546 -13.36 -18.73 -2.10
C PHE A 546 -13.80 -19.27 -3.47
N GLU A 547 -14.43 -18.44 -4.30
CA GLU A 547 -14.80 -18.82 -5.66
C GLU A 547 -13.57 -19.01 -6.57
N ILE A 548 -12.63 -18.07 -6.54
CA ILE A 548 -11.44 -18.08 -7.40
C ILE A 548 -10.56 -19.30 -7.10
N LEU A 549 -10.26 -19.55 -5.83
CA LEU A 549 -9.42 -20.69 -5.44
C LEU A 549 -10.22 -22.00 -5.50
N GLY A 550 -11.50 -21.98 -5.13
CA GLY A 550 -12.42 -23.11 -5.18
C GLY A 550 -12.65 -23.69 -6.57
N SER A 551 -12.69 -22.82 -7.59
CA SER A 551 -12.83 -23.22 -9.00
C SER A 551 -11.54 -23.71 -9.65
N GLY A 552 -10.38 -23.50 -9.01
CA GLY A 552 -9.08 -23.74 -9.61
C GLY A 552 -8.63 -22.67 -10.61
N ALA A 553 -9.32 -21.51 -10.66
CA ALA A 553 -8.88 -20.36 -11.46
C ALA A 553 -7.48 -19.87 -11.04
N LEU A 554 -7.13 -20.10 -9.78
CA LEU A 554 -5.77 -19.98 -9.24
C LEU A 554 -5.44 -21.20 -8.38
N THR A 555 -4.14 -21.48 -8.23
CA THR A 555 -3.63 -22.68 -7.54
C THR A 555 -2.61 -22.35 -6.44
N TYR A 556 -2.51 -21.09 -6.06
CA TYR A 556 -1.71 -20.61 -4.93
C TYR A 556 -2.31 -19.31 -4.39
N GLY A 557 -2.66 -19.28 -3.10
CA GLY A 557 -3.26 -18.11 -2.46
C GLY A 557 -2.23 -17.02 -2.15
N TRP A 558 -2.57 -15.76 -2.37
CA TRP A 558 -1.70 -14.65 -1.97
C TRP A 558 -2.47 -13.38 -1.69
N HIS A 559 -2.13 -12.67 -0.61
CA HIS A 559 -2.68 -11.35 -0.33
C HIS A 559 -1.61 -10.39 0.20
N GLU A 560 -1.96 -9.11 0.24
CA GLU A 560 -1.10 -8.07 0.79
C GLU A 560 -1.34 -7.84 2.28
N ASP A 561 -0.38 -7.19 2.94
CA ASP A 561 -0.42 -6.85 4.36
C ASP A 561 -0.33 -5.33 4.61
N TRP A 562 -0.93 -4.49 3.74
CA TRP A 562 -1.02 -3.03 3.93
C TRP A 562 -1.86 -2.60 5.16
N GLY A 563 -1.71 -3.26 6.30
CA GLY A 563 -2.23 -2.87 7.61
C GLY A 563 -1.75 -1.51 8.12
N GLY A 564 -1.11 -0.68 7.29
CA GLY A 564 -0.96 0.76 7.55
C GLY A 564 -2.28 1.52 7.51
N TRP A 565 -3.32 0.95 6.90
CA TRP A 565 -4.70 1.45 7.00
C TRP A 565 -5.46 0.88 8.20
N ALA A 566 -4.90 -0.13 8.86
CA ALA A 566 -5.45 -0.68 10.10
C ALA A 566 -4.94 0.09 11.31
N ARG A 567 -5.76 0.16 12.36
CA ARG A 567 -5.36 0.76 13.64
C ARG A 567 -4.32 -0.08 14.38
N THR A 568 -4.34 -1.40 14.22
CA THR A 568 -3.29 -2.32 14.66
C THR A 568 -2.97 -3.30 13.54
N ARG A 569 -1.67 -3.58 13.34
CA ARG A 569 -1.20 -4.53 12.33
C ARG A 569 -1.40 -5.99 12.71
N GLN A 570 -1.70 -6.27 13.97
CA GLN A 570 -2.02 -7.63 14.42
C GLN A 570 -3.27 -8.19 13.73
N VAL A 571 -4.12 -7.32 13.17
CA VAL A 571 -5.28 -7.73 12.35
C VAL A 571 -4.89 -8.62 11.17
N ASN A 572 -3.64 -8.57 10.69
CA ASN A 572 -3.16 -9.42 9.60
C ASN A 572 -3.35 -10.91 9.89
N GLY A 573 -3.38 -11.34 11.15
CA GLY A 573 -3.68 -12.74 11.51
C GLY A 573 -5.05 -13.20 10.98
N PHE A 574 -6.06 -12.33 11.06
CA PHE A 574 -7.40 -12.60 10.50
C PHE A 574 -7.35 -12.77 8.97
N TYR A 575 -6.49 -12.03 8.26
CA TYR A 575 -6.41 -12.07 6.80
C TYR A 575 -5.83 -13.38 6.34
N VAL A 576 -4.73 -13.77 6.99
CA VAL A 576 -4.10 -15.05 6.73
C VAL A 576 -5.06 -16.18 7.08
N ASP A 577 -5.88 -16.05 8.13
CA ASP A 577 -6.91 -17.03 8.45
C ASP A 577 -8.03 -17.12 7.40
N VAL A 578 -8.47 -16.00 6.81
CA VAL A 578 -9.42 -16.00 5.69
C VAL A 578 -8.80 -16.64 4.44
N MET A 579 -7.55 -16.29 4.11
CA MET A 579 -6.82 -16.90 2.99
C MET A 579 -6.62 -18.41 3.20
N ARG A 580 -6.22 -18.81 4.42
CA ARG A 580 -6.10 -20.20 4.84
C ARG A 580 -7.42 -20.94 4.68
N ALA A 581 -8.54 -20.31 5.04
CA ALA A 581 -9.87 -20.88 4.84
C ALA A 581 -10.19 -21.08 3.35
N ALA A 582 -9.96 -20.07 2.51
CA ALA A 582 -10.20 -20.16 1.06
C ALA A 582 -9.32 -21.22 0.37
N CYS A 583 -8.10 -21.44 0.87
CA CYS A 583 -7.17 -22.45 0.34
C CYS A 583 -7.42 -23.88 0.87
N ARG A 584 -8.18 -24.03 1.96
CA ARG A 584 -8.33 -25.29 2.70
C ARG A 584 -8.95 -26.41 1.89
N ALA A 585 -10.11 -26.16 1.28
CA ALA A 585 -10.85 -27.16 0.52
C ALA A 585 -10.16 -27.52 -0.81
N PRO A 586 -9.61 -26.56 -1.58
CA PRO A 586 -8.78 -26.87 -2.76
C PRO A 586 -7.46 -27.56 -2.42
N GLY A 587 -6.98 -27.45 -1.17
CA GLY A 587 -5.72 -28.04 -0.74
C GLY A 587 -4.49 -27.35 -1.34
N VAL A 588 -4.57 -26.04 -1.57
CA VAL A 588 -3.49 -25.24 -2.14
C VAL A 588 -2.72 -24.49 -1.05
N GLU A 589 -1.46 -24.17 -1.32
CA GLU A 589 -0.65 -23.39 -0.39
C GLU A 589 -0.85 -21.88 -0.61
N TYR A 590 -0.42 -21.08 0.36
CA TYR A 590 -0.59 -19.62 0.32
C TYR A 590 0.62 -18.89 0.90
N GLY A 591 0.82 -17.64 0.47
CA GLY A 591 1.86 -16.74 0.94
C GLY A 591 1.34 -15.33 1.19
N ILE A 592 2.22 -14.42 1.58
CA ILE A 592 1.85 -13.04 1.91
C ILE A 592 2.98 -12.04 1.62
N TYR A 593 2.62 -10.83 1.23
CA TYR A 593 3.55 -9.70 1.34
C TYR A 593 3.77 -9.31 2.81
N ASN A 594 4.96 -8.81 3.12
CA ASN A 594 5.27 -8.14 4.37
C ASN A 594 5.78 -6.72 4.06
N ILE A 595 4.96 -5.70 4.31
CA ILE A 595 5.25 -4.32 3.86
C ILE A 595 6.40 -3.73 4.70
N LEU A 596 7.51 -3.35 4.05
CA LEU A 596 8.73 -2.84 4.68
C LEU A 596 8.67 -1.38 5.13
N CYS A 597 7.74 -0.57 4.63
CA CYS A 597 7.56 0.84 5.01
C CYS A 597 7.00 0.99 6.44
N ARG A 598 7.60 0.31 7.43
CA ARG A 598 7.19 0.18 8.83
C ARG A 598 8.40 0.16 9.75
N THR A 599 8.18 0.20 11.07
CA THR A 599 9.30 0.08 12.03
C THR A 599 9.93 -1.31 11.97
N PRO A 600 11.22 -1.46 12.31
CA PRO A 600 11.87 -2.78 12.40
C PRO A 600 11.13 -3.78 13.27
N TRP A 601 10.49 -3.31 14.35
CA TRP A 601 9.71 -4.15 15.25
C TRP A 601 8.46 -4.70 14.57
N GLU A 602 7.71 -3.84 13.87
CA GLU A 602 6.49 -4.23 13.15
C GLU A 602 6.76 -5.16 11.97
N ILE A 603 7.88 -5.01 11.28
CA ILE A 603 8.31 -5.94 10.21
C ILE A 603 8.47 -7.35 10.80
N GLN A 604 9.21 -7.46 11.91
CA GLN A 604 9.49 -8.75 12.56
C GLN A 604 8.24 -9.36 13.20
N ALA A 605 7.51 -8.62 14.04
CA ALA A 605 6.34 -9.14 14.74
C ALA A 605 5.28 -9.65 13.75
N ARG A 606 5.00 -8.88 12.68
CA ARG A 606 4.10 -9.35 11.61
C ARG A 606 4.60 -10.60 10.93
N ALA A 607 5.90 -10.68 10.61
CA ALA A 607 6.41 -11.88 9.97
C ALA A 607 6.21 -13.12 10.84
N PHE A 608 6.49 -13.05 12.15
CA PHE A 608 6.25 -14.17 13.05
C PHE A 608 4.76 -14.48 13.23
N LEU A 609 3.89 -13.46 13.21
CA LEU A 609 2.44 -13.64 13.16
C LEU A 609 2.05 -14.44 11.92
N GLU A 610 2.40 -13.95 10.72
CA GLU A 610 2.08 -14.53 9.42
C GLU A 610 2.57 -15.98 9.29
N LEU A 611 3.81 -16.24 9.72
CA LEU A 611 4.38 -17.59 9.78
C LEU A 611 3.60 -18.51 10.72
N GLY A 612 3.14 -17.99 11.86
CA GLY A 612 2.30 -18.71 12.80
C GLY A 612 0.92 -19.09 12.25
N HIS A 613 0.38 -18.29 11.34
CA HIS A 613 -0.86 -18.60 10.62
C HIS A 613 -0.64 -19.50 9.39
N GLY A 614 0.60 -19.95 9.15
CA GLY A 614 0.90 -21.05 8.23
C GLY A 614 1.26 -20.65 6.80
N VAL A 615 1.64 -19.40 6.54
CA VAL A 615 2.11 -19.01 5.20
C VAL A 615 3.33 -19.86 4.77
N ARG A 616 3.39 -20.19 3.48
CA ARG A 616 4.46 -21.01 2.88
C ARG A 616 5.52 -20.24 2.12
N ALA A 617 5.30 -18.95 1.94
CA ALA A 617 6.25 -18.04 1.34
C ALA A 617 5.95 -16.62 1.80
N MET A 618 6.97 -15.76 1.75
CA MET A 618 6.86 -14.37 2.16
C MET A 618 7.64 -13.45 1.24
N HIS A 619 7.05 -12.32 0.88
CA HIS A 619 7.73 -11.30 0.09
C HIS A 619 7.84 -9.99 0.86
N PHE A 620 9.06 -9.55 1.16
CA PHE A 620 9.29 -8.26 1.82
C PHE A 620 9.08 -7.10 0.83
N PHE A 621 7.91 -6.44 0.87
CA PHE A 621 7.50 -5.41 -0.11
C PHE A 621 7.68 -3.97 0.43
N ASN A 622 8.56 -3.13 -0.10
CA ASN A 622 9.59 -3.52 -1.02
C ASN A 622 10.98 -3.06 -0.61
N TYR A 623 11.94 -3.96 -0.74
CA TYR A 623 13.35 -3.65 -0.61
C TYR A 623 13.69 -2.59 -1.65
N GLY A 624 13.43 -2.89 -2.93
CA GLY A 624 13.48 -1.97 -4.06
C GLY A 624 14.70 -1.05 -4.02
N PRO A 625 15.81 -1.37 -4.71
CA PRO A 625 16.96 -0.48 -4.78
C PRO A 625 16.49 0.94 -5.09
N TYR A 626 16.65 1.83 -4.11
CA TYR A 626 15.89 3.09 -4.06
C TYR A 626 16.28 4.08 -5.16
N TYR A 627 17.40 3.78 -5.83
CA TYR A 627 17.96 4.49 -6.96
C TYR A 627 17.55 3.88 -8.33
N ALA A 628 16.86 2.75 -8.35
CA ALA A 628 16.32 2.09 -9.54
C ALA A 628 14.81 2.32 -9.63
N ILE A 629 14.21 2.07 -10.80
CA ILE A 629 12.77 2.31 -11.06
C ILE A 629 11.90 1.35 -10.24
N THR A 630 11.62 1.73 -8.99
CA THR A 630 11.00 0.91 -7.93
C THR A 630 9.99 1.76 -7.17
N SER A 631 8.78 1.25 -6.95
CA SER A 631 7.84 1.85 -6.01
C SER A 631 8.15 1.39 -4.58
N ASP A 632 7.83 2.23 -3.61
CA ASP A 632 7.85 1.90 -2.18
C ASP A 632 9.18 1.31 -1.69
N ALA A 633 10.28 1.82 -2.23
CA ALA A 633 11.64 1.41 -1.95
C ALA A 633 12.06 1.70 -0.50
N ASN A 634 12.68 0.71 0.16
CA ASN A 634 13.19 0.82 1.53
C ASN A 634 14.66 0.43 1.69
N SER A 635 15.36 0.06 0.61
CA SER A 635 16.77 -0.35 0.61
C SER A 635 17.74 0.72 1.14
N GLN A 636 17.35 2.00 1.16
CA GLN A 636 18.08 3.11 1.78
C GLN A 636 18.04 3.11 3.32
N ARG A 637 17.19 2.28 3.93
CA ARG A 637 16.96 2.26 5.37
C ARG A 637 17.82 1.18 6.03
N PRO A 638 18.89 1.51 6.77
CA PRO A 638 19.78 0.50 7.34
C PRO A 638 19.05 -0.44 8.32
N GLU A 639 18.04 0.05 9.02
CA GLU A 639 17.32 -0.70 10.05
C GLU A 639 16.47 -1.86 9.51
N ILE A 640 16.09 -1.85 8.22
CA ILE A 640 15.27 -2.94 7.65
C ILE A 640 16.10 -4.20 7.38
N TYR A 641 17.41 -4.08 7.15
CA TYR A 641 18.28 -5.21 6.83
C TYR A 641 18.39 -6.17 8.02
N GLU A 642 18.56 -5.62 9.22
CA GLU A 642 18.55 -6.42 10.45
C GLU A 642 17.17 -7.04 10.70
N ALA A 643 16.09 -6.29 10.49
CA ALA A 643 14.73 -6.79 10.67
C ALA A 643 14.44 -8.01 9.77
N ILE A 644 14.77 -7.92 8.49
CA ILE A 644 14.65 -9.03 7.53
C ILE A 644 15.49 -10.22 7.98
N LYS A 645 16.79 -9.98 8.29
CA LYS A 645 17.71 -11.05 8.66
C LYS A 645 17.25 -11.82 9.91
N ARG A 646 16.70 -11.12 10.90
CA ARG A 646 16.15 -11.73 12.13
C ARG A 646 14.97 -12.66 11.86
N VAL A 647 14.17 -12.39 10.82
CA VAL A 647 13.08 -13.26 10.39
C VAL A 647 13.60 -14.44 9.58
N THR A 648 14.39 -14.16 8.53
CA THR A 648 14.83 -15.18 7.57
C THR A 648 15.74 -16.22 8.23
N PHE A 649 16.65 -15.81 9.11
CA PHE A 649 17.55 -16.74 9.79
C PHE A 649 16.83 -17.60 10.82
N ALA A 650 15.84 -17.03 11.51
CA ALA A 650 14.99 -17.77 12.42
C ALA A 650 14.22 -18.87 11.67
N MET A 651 13.60 -18.52 10.54
CA MET A 651 12.93 -19.48 9.66
C MET A 651 13.90 -20.57 9.19
N GLY A 652 15.09 -20.22 8.70
CA GLY A 652 16.04 -21.21 8.21
C GLY A 652 16.46 -22.24 9.28
N ALA A 653 16.38 -21.92 10.57
CA ALA A 653 16.63 -22.88 11.64
C ALA A 653 15.53 -23.95 11.78
N VAL A 654 14.29 -23.65 11.41
CA VAL A 654 13.11 -24.50 11.63
C VAL A 654 12.35 -24.84 10.33
N GLU A 655 12.85 -24.41 9.16
CA GLU A 655 12.12 -24.44 7.89
C GLU A 655 11.57 -25.83 7.52
N ARG A 656 12.30 -26.90 7.85
CA ARG A 656 11.86 -28.27 7.62
C ARG A 656 10.60 -28.60 8.43
N ASP A 657 10.58 -28.21 9.70
CA ASP A 657 9.47 -28.53 10.60
C ASP A 657 8.26 -27.63 10.30
N VAL A 658 8.48 -26.36 9.92
CA VAL A 658 7.43 -25.44 9.47
C VAL A 658 6.79 -25.89 8.16
N LEU A 659 7.59 -26.27 7.16
CA LEU A 659 7.08 -26.71 5.86
C LEU A 659 6.36 -28.07 5.93
N ALA A 660 6.78 -28.95 6.85
CA ALA A 660 6.06 -30.21 7.12
C ALA A 660 4.84 -30.03 8.04
N GLY A 661 4.78 -28.91 8.78
CA GLY A 661 3.75 -28.65 9.79
C GLY A 661 2.55 -27.88 9.27
N ARG A 662 1.47 -27.87 10.04
CA ARG A 662 0.25 -27.08 9.78
C ARG A 662 -0.20 -26.36 11.04
N PRO A 663 -0.85 -25.18 10.95
CA PRO A 663 -1.47 -24.56 12.11
C PRO A 663 -2.39 -25.54 12.83
N ALA A 664 -2.26 -25.61 14.15
CA ALA A 664 -3.14 -26.38 15.00
C ALA A 664 -4.59 -25.92 14.79
N ARG A 665 -5.53 -26.86 14.88
CA ARG A 665 -6.96 -26.53 14.78
C ARG A 665 -7.34 -25.47 15.81
N GLY A 666 -8.14 -24.49 15.38
CA GLY A 666 -8.67 -23.44 16.23
C GLY A 666 -9.48 -23.98 17.42
N ASP A 667 -9.44 -23.26 18.52
CA ASP A 667 -10.24 -23.54 19.72
C ASP A 667 -11.74 -23.29 19.45
N VAL A 668 -12.04 -22.34 18.57
CA VAL A 668 -13.39 -21.96 18.12
C VAL A 668 -13.41 -21.72 16.61
N ALA A 669 -14.60 -21.63 16.03
CA ALA A 669 -14.79 -21.20 14.65
C ALA A 669 -15.46 -19.82 14.57
N GLN A 670 -15.22 -19.09 13.48
CA GLN A 670 -15.93 -17.86 13.13
C GLN A 670 -16.44 -17.97 11.69
N LEU A 671 -17.70 -17.58 11.46
CA LEU A 671 -18.27 -17.56 10.12
C LEU A 671 -17.75 -16.35 9.32
N LEU A 672 -17.43 -16.57 8.05
CA LEU A 672 -17.42 -15.56 7.00
C LEU A 672 -18.52 -15.87 5.99
N SER A 673 -19.49 -14.98 5.88
CA SER A 673 -20.56 -15.07 4.89
C SER A 673 -20.26 -14.18 3.69
N VAL A 674 -19.96 -14.79 2.53
CA VAL A 674 -19.83 -14.05 1.27
C VAL A 674 -21.16 -13.41 0.90
N SER A 675 -22.28 -14.06 1.18
CA SER A 675 -23.61 -13.46 1.02
C SER A 675 -23.77 -12.20 1.86
N GLY A 676 -23.27 -12.19 3.10
CA GLY A 676 -23.19 -11.00 3.95
C GLY A 676 -22.37 -9.88 3.32
N ASP A 677 -21.17 -10.20 2.85
CA ASP A 677 -20.29 -9.23 2.21
C ASP A 677 -20.89 -8.71 0.88
N ILE A 678 -21.61 -9.53 0.10
CA ILE A 678 -22.35 -9.09 -1.10
C ILE A 678 -23.34 -7.96 -0.75
N TRP A 679 -24.14 -8.13 0.30
CA TRP A 679 -25.13 -7.14 0.74
C TRP A 679 -24.53 -5.82 1.23
N HIS A 680 -23.23 -5.80 1.48
CA HIS A 680 -22.47 -4.63 1.90
C HIS A 680 -21.37 -4.24 0.89
N ALA A 681 -21.34 -4.80 -0.32
CA ALA A 681 -20.24 -4.59 -1.27
C ALA A 681 -20.10 -3.14 -1.76
N THR A 682 -21.17 -2.35 -1.67
CA THR A 682 -21.24 -0.96 -2.15
C THR A 682 -21.46 0.05 -1.02
N ARG A 683 -21.23 -0.34 0.24
CA ARG A 683 -21.43 0.50 1.44
C ARG A 683 -20.53 0.04 2.59
N ASP A 684 -20.50 0.80 3.67
CA ASP A 684 -19.73 0.40 4.85
C ASP A 684 -20.28 -0.90 5.48
N ASN A 685 -19.41 -1.87 5.77
CA ASN A 685 -19.78 -3.16 6.31
C ASN A 685 -19.48 -3.24 7.82
N VAL A 686 -20.47 -2.87 8.63
CA VAL A 686 -20.38 -2.98 10.11
C VAL A 686 -20.14 -4.43 10.56
N PHE A 687 -20.76 -5.41 9.91
CA PHE A 687 -20.67 -6.82 10.30
C PHE A 687 -19.29 -7.42 9.98
N GLY A 688 -18.74 -7.11 8.81
CA GLY A 688 -17.40 -7.56 8.44
C GLY A 688 -16.29 -6.87 9.25
N LYS A 689 -16.46 -5.60 9.62
CA LYS A 689 -15.57 -4.93 10.57
C LYS A 689 -15.65 -5.55 11.96
N GLU A 690 -16.85 -5.81 12.47
CA GLU A 690 -17.02 -6.53 13.73
C GLU A 690 -16.35 -7.91 13.67
N ARG A 691 -16.51 -8.66 12.57
CA ARG A 691 -15.84 -9.96 12.36
C ARG A 691 -14.32 -9.85 12.54
N ALA A 692 -13.67 -8.92 11.86
CA ALA A 692 -12.22 -8.73 11.94
C ALA A 692 -11.75 -8.33 13.36
N TRP A 693 -12.43 -7.39 14.02
CA TRP A 693 -11.99 -6.91 15.34
C TRP A 693 -12.38 -7.85 16.48
N LEU A 694 -13.46 -8.62 16.33
CA LEU A 694 -13.81 -9.70 17.24
C LEU A 694 -12.75 -10.82 17.19
N HIS A 695 -12.23 -11.14 16.00
CA HIS A 695 -11.12 -12.09 15.86
C HIS A 695 -9.92 -11.63 16.69
N LEU A 696 -9.51 -10.36 16.57
CA LEU A 696 -8.44 -9.78 17.41
C LEU A 696 -8.74 -9.89 18.92
N LEU A 697 -9.97 -9.58 19.35
CA LEU A 697 -10.36 -9.72 20.76
C LEU A 697 -10.24 -11.17 21.25
N LEU A 698 -10.65 -12.15 20.42
CA LEU A 698 -10.48 -13.57 20.73
C LEU A 698 -8.99 -13.94 20.84
N ARG A 699 -8.14 -13.46 19.93
CA ARG A 699 -6.67 -13.66 20.02
C ARG A 699 -6.11 -13.12 21.33
N HIS A 700 -6.54 -11.94 21.75
CA HIS A 700 -6.16 -11.34 23.04
C HIS A 700 -6.75 -12.06 24.27
N CYS A 701 -7.71 -12.95 24.08
CA CYS A 701 -8.17 -13.89 25.13
C CYS A 701 -7.42 -15.24 25.07
N GLY A 702 -6.38 -15.35 24.25
CA GLY A 702 -5.62 -16.57 24.02
C GLY A 702 -6.33 -17.59 23.13
N VAL A 703 -7.45 -17.24 22.50
CA VAL A 703 -8.24 -18.17 21.68
C VAL A 703 -7.74 -18.18 20.25
N SER A 704 -7.47 -19.37 19.70
CA SER A 704 -7.27 -19.57 18.27
C SER A 704 -8.60 -19.76 17.55
N CYS A 705 -8.74 -19.14 16.38
CA CYS A 705 -9.98 -19.12 15.63
C CYS A 705 -9.74 -19.61 14.20
N ASP A 706 -10.54 -20.57 13.74
CA ASP A 706 -10.60 -20.92 12.33
C ASP A 706 -11.78 -20.22 11.66
N VAL A 707 -11.53 -19.55 10.53
CA VAL A 707 -12.58 -18.98 9.69
C VAL A 707 -13.24 -20.10 8.88
N LEU A 708 -14.57 -20.13 8.88
CA LEU A 708 -15.38 -21.05 8.09
C LEU A 708 -16.21 -20.29 7.06
N HIS A 709 -16.24 -20.79 5.83
CA HIS A 709 -17.10 -20.29 4.77
C HIS A 709 -18.53 -20.82 4.89
N GLU A 710 -19.53 -20.04 4.44
CA GLU A 710 -20.94 -20.44 4.54
C GLU A 710 -21.28 -21.77 3.83
N ASP A 711 -20.63 -22.07 2.70
CA ASP A 711 -20.90 -23.30 1.94
C ASP A 711 -20.26 -24.56 2.55
N GLU A 712 -19.25 -24.44 3.43
CA GLU A 712 -18.56 -25.59 4.02
C GLU A 712 -19.10 -25.99 5.40
N LEU A 713 -20.09 -25.26 5.93
CA LEU A 713 -20.61 -25.48 7.28
C LEU A 713 -21.13 -26.91 7.51
N SER A 714 -21.74 -27.53 6.50
CA SER A 714 -22.26 -28.89 6.60
C SER A 714 -21.18 -29.95 6.85
N GLY A 715 -19.95 -29.71 6.38
CA GLY A 715 -18.83 -30.65 6.50
C GLY A 715 -17.83 -30.31 7.62
N THR A 716 -17.75 -29.05 8.04
CA THR A 716 -16.67 -28.59 8.93
C THR A 716 -17.11 -28.28 10.35
N LEU A 717 -18.39 -27.95 10.59
CA LEU A 717 -18.87 -27.49 11.90
C LEU A 717 -18.71 -28.52 13.02
N ALA A 718 -18.82 -29.82 12.71
CA ALA A 718 -18.77 -30.89 13.70
C ALA A 718 -17.43 -30.93 14.49
N ALA A 719 -16.36 -30.36 13.93
CA ALA A 719 -15.06 -30.29 14.60
C ALA A 719 -14.99 -29.23 15.71
N TYR A 720 -15.97 -28.33 15.78
CA TYR A 720 -16.00 -27.19 16.69
C TYR A 720 -17.18 -27.25 17.64
N ARG A 721 -16.95 -26.77 18.87
CA ARG A 721 -17.98 -26.60 19.89
C ARG A 721 -18.68 -25.25 19.80
N VAL A 722 -17.95 -24.21 19.40
CA VAL A 722 -18.44 -22.83 19.38
C VAL A 722 -18.24 -22.24 17.99
N LEU A 723 -19.27 -21.58 17.47
CA LEU A 723 -19.25 -20.79 16.24
C LEU A 723 -19.65 -19.35 16.57
N PHE A 724 -18.77 -18.40 16.29
CA PHE A 724 -19.08 -16.96 16.34
C PHE A 724 -19.60 -16.49 14.98
N VAL A 725 -20.72 -15.76 14.98
CA VAL A 725 -21.32 -15.21 13.77
C VAL A 725 -21.74 -13.77 13.96
N ASN A 726 -21.23 -12.89 13.09
CA ASN A 726 -21.60 -11.47 13.05
C ASN A 726 -22.30 -11.07 11.75
N ASP A 727 -22.12 -11.83 10.66
CA ASP A 727 -22.74 -11.52 9.38
C ASP A 727 -24.27 -11.52 9.45
N ALA A 728 -24.90 -10.52 8.84
CA ALA A 728 -26.36 -10.40 8.80
C ALA A 728 -27.04 -11.43 7.90
N HIS A 729 -26.34 -11.91 6.87
CA HIS A 729 -26.87 -12.80 5.84
C HIS A 729 -26.17 -14.15 5.86
N LEU A 730 -26.89 -15.22 5.53
CA LEU A 730 -26.35 -16.56 5.30
C LEU A 730 -27.19 -17.24 4.22
N LYS A 731 -26.57 -18.02 3.34
CA LYS A 731 -27.31 -18.85 2.39
C LYS A 731 -28.35 -19.73 3.09
N ARG A 732 -29.56 -19.76 2.56
CA ARG A 732 -30.67 -20.57 3.09
C ARG A 732 -30.33 -22.06 3.16
N SER A 733 -29.52 -22.56 2.23
CA SER A 733 -29.01 -23.94 2.22
C SER A 733 -28.20 -24.30 3.47
N ALA A 734 -27.54 -23.33 4.10
CA ALA A 734 -26.71 -23.53 5.28
C ALA A 734 -27.50 -23.51 6.60
N LEU A 735 -28.77 -23.09 6.59
CA LEU A 735 -29.60 -23.01 7.79
C LEU A 735 -29.85 -24.38 8.44
N ALA A 736 -30.21 -25.39 7.65
CA ALA A 736 -30.50 -26.72 8.17
C ALA A 736 -29.27 -27.39 8.82
N PRO A 737 -28.08 -27.40 8.18
CA PRO A 737 -26.85 -27.87 8.84
C PRO A 737 -26.52 -27.12 10.13
N LEU A 738 -26.63 -25.78 10.13
CA LEU A 738 -26.33 -24.97 11.30
C LEU A 738 -27.27 -25.29 12.48
N THR A 739 -28.58 -25.31 12.23
CA THR A 739 -29.58 -25.62 13.25
C THR A 739 -29.43 -27.04 13.80
N ALA A 740 -29.14 -28.02 12.94
CA ALA A 740 -28.86 -29.39 13.36
C ALA A 740 -27.61 -29.47 14.26
N TRP A 741 -26.53 -28.75 13.92
CA TRP A 741 -25.33 -28.69 14.74
C TRP A 741 -25.59 -28.05 16.12
N VAL A 742 -26.34 -26.95 16.18
CA VAL A 742 -26.72 -26.33 17.47
C VAL A 742 -27.54 -27.31 18.31
N ARG A 743 -28.62 -27.88 17.76
CA ARG A 743 -29.45 -28.85 18.48
C ARG A 743 -28.67 -30.09 18.93
N GLY A 744 -27.63 -30.46 18.18
CA GLY A 744 -26.69 -31.54 18.50
C GLY A 744 -25.71 -31.27 19.63
N GLY A 745 -25.60 -30.04 20.14
CA GLY A 745 -24.69 -29.66 21.23
C GLY A 745 -23.78 -28.47 20.93
N GLY A 746 -23.86 -27.89 19.73
CA GLY A 746 -23.12 -26.69 19.36
C GLY A 746 -23.55 -25.45 20.17
N VAL A 747 -22.61 -24.52 20.34
CA VAL A 747 -22.85 -23.21 20.93
C VAL A 747 -22.71 -22.15 19.83
N LEU A 748 -23.83 -21.57 19.43
CA LEU A 748 -23.86 -20.49 18.44
C LEU A 748 -23.81 -19.14 19.15
N VAL A 749 -22.77 -18.34 18.92
CA VAL A 749 -22.68 -16.97 19.43
C VAL A 749 -23.08 -16.01 18.33
N LEU A 750 -24.20 -15.32 18.50
CA LEU A 750 -24.77 -14.38 17.52
C LEU A 750 -24.49 -12.93 17.93
N GLY A 751 -23.77 -12.20 17.08
CA GLY A 751 -23.63 -10.76 17.16
C GLY A 751 -24.93 -10.01 16.90
N ALA A 752 -24.89 -8.69 17.11
CA ALA A 752 -26.03 -7.82 16.87
C ALA A 752 -26.47 -7.90 15.40
N GLY A 753 -27.74 -8.21 15.13
CA GLY A 753 -28.29 -8.35 13.78
C GLY A 753 -27.75 -9.54 12.97
N ALA A 754 -26.99 -10.46 13.56
CA ALA A 754 -26.40 -11.58 12.83
C ALA A 754 -27.47 -12.60 12.38
N LEU A 755 -27.32 -13.14 11.16
CA LEU A 755 -28.15 -14.20 10.58
C LEU A 755 -29.67 -13.93 10.57
N THR A 756 -30.08 -12.67 10.40
CA THR A 756 -31.51 -12.34 10.28
C THR A 756 -32.05 -12.63 8.88
N SER A 757 -31.16 -12.68 7.88
CA SER A 757 -31.55 -12.67 6.47
C SER A 757 -30.86 -13.77 5.65
N ASP A 758 -31.50 -14.19 4.57
CA ASP A 758 -30.94 -15.10 3.58
C ASP A 758 -30.16 -14.36 2.49
N GLU A 759 -29.60 -15.07 1.52
CA GLU A 759 -28.84 -14.50 0.40
C GLU A 759 -29.64 -13.50 -0.45
N PHE A 760 -30.98 -13.54 -0.41
CA PHE A 760 -31.87 -12.62 -1.12
C PHE A 760 -32.45 -11.52 -0.22
N GLY A 761 -31.93 -11.37 1.01
CA GLY A 761 -32.38 -10.35 1.96
C GLY A 761 -33.81 -10.58 2.45
N ALA A 762 -34.32 -11.81 2.37
CA ALA A 762 -35.56 -12.25 3.00
C ALA A 762 -35.26 -12.84 4.39
N PRO A 763 -36.24 -12.96 5.31
CA PRO A 763 -36.00 -13.56 6.62
C PRO A 763 -35.42 -14.97 6.52
N LEU A 764 -34.32 -15.23 7.23
CA LEU A 764 -33.66 -16.53 7.20
C LEU A 764 -34.51 -17.61 7.89
N GLY A 765 -35.11 -17.28 9.04
CA GLY A 765 -35.89 -18.20 9.88
C GLY A 765 -35.09 -18.86 11.02
N LEU A 766 -33.84 -18.45 11.24
CA LEU A 766 -32.99 -18.99 12.32
C LEU A 766 -33.61 -18.80 13.71
N ASP A 767 -34.12 -17.60 13.98
CA ASP A 767 -34.64 -17.24 15.30
C ASP A 767 -35.81 -18.14 15.70
N GLU A 768 -36.76 -18.38 14.79
CA GLU A 768 -37.86 -19.32 14.98
C GLU A 768 -37.35 -20.76 15.16
N ALA A 769 -36.41 -21.19 14.30
CA ALA A 769 -35.88 -22.56 14.34
C ALA A 769 -35.14 -22.89 15.65
N LEU A 770 -34.55 -21.90 16.33
CA LEU A 770 -33.78 -22.08 17.57
C LEU A 770 -34.42 -21.43 18.80
N GLY A 771 -35.62 -20.87 18.69
CA GLY A 771 -36.35 -20.23 19.79
C GLY A 771 -35.73 -18.92 20.29
N VAL A 772 -34.95 -18.23 19.45
CA VAL A 772 -34.28 -16.97 19.82
C VAL A 772 -35.29 -15.82 19.76
N SER A 773 -35.31 -14.98 20.80
CA SER A 773 -36.12 -13.75 20.82
C SER A 773 -35.21 -12.53 20.90
N ARG A 774 -35.30 -11.67 19.88
CA ARG A 774 -34.55 -10.40 19.81
C ARG A 774 -35.32 -9.35 19.02
N ALA A 775 -35.10 -8.09 19.36
CA ALA A 775 -35.54 -6.95 18.59
C ALA A 775 -34.68 -6.77 17.33
N PRO A 776 -35.16 -6.04 16.30
CA PRO A 776 -34.33 -5.65 15.17
C PRO A 776 -33.11 -4.83 15.61
N LEU A 777 -32.02 -4.93 14.84
CA LEU A 777 -30.83 -4.09 15.03
C LEU A 777 -31.17 -2.62 14.78
N ALA A 778 -30.94 -1.78 15.79
CA ALA A 778 -31.02 -0.33 15.68
C ALA A 778 -29.62 0.25 15.44
N LEU A 779 -29.24 0.37 14.17
CA LEU A 779 -27.97 1.01 13.75
C LEU A 779 -28.11 2.54 13.80
N ARG A 780 -27.14 3.22 14.41
CA ARG A 780 -27.07 4.68 14.59
C ARG A 780 -25.97 5.31 13.75
N ASP A 781 -24.77 4.73 13.80
CA ASP A 781 -23.59 5.23 13.11
C ASP A 781 -22.85 4.07 12.42
N LEU A 782 -22.28 4.36 11.25
CA LEU A 782 -21.38 3.44 10.55
C LEU A 782 -19.95 3.59 11.09
N PRO A 783 -19.19 2.49 11.20
CA PRO A 783 -17.88 2.53 11.84
C PRO A 783 -16.82 3.35 11.07
N GLY A 784 -16.90 3.45 9.75
CA GLY A 784 -15.86 4.05 8.91
C GLY A 784 -14.48 3.42 9.14
N ARG A 785 -13.39 4.12 8.83
CA ARG A 785 -12.04 3.55 8.96
C ARG A 785 -11.65 3.48 10.43
N ALA A 786 -11.06 2.36 10.83
CA ALA A 786 -10.65 2.11 12.22
C ALA A 786 -9.66 3.16 12.75
N GLU A 787 -8.84 3.71 11.85
CA GLU A 787 -7.86 4.74 12.19
C GLU A 787 -8.44 6.15 12.37
N TYR A 788 -9.61 6.42 11.79
CA TYR A 788 -10.15 7.77 11.69
C TYR A 788 -11.57 7.87 12.26
N GLU A 789 -12.57 7.49 11.47
CA GLU A 789 -13.98 7.69 11.82
C GLU A 789 -14.39 6.89 13.07
N MET A 790 -13.88 5.67 13.22
CA MET A 790 -14.28 4.75 14.29
C MET A 790 -13.97 5.29 15.70
N LEU A 791 -12.90 6.07 15.85
CA LEU A 791 -12.48 6.69 17.11
C LEU A 791 -13.40 7.82 17.56
N ARG A 792 -14.21 8.33 16.63
CA ARG A 792 -15.12 9.47 16.85
C ARG A 792 -16.56 9.02 17.05
N LEU A 793 -16.81 7.70 17.04
CA LEU A 793 -18.13 7.13 17.33
C LEU A 793 -18.59 7.55 18.72
N LYS A 794 -19.85 7.94 18.82
CA LYS A 794 -20.46 8.35 20.08
C LYS A 794 -21.04 7.12 20.78
N PRO A 795 -20.72 6.90 22.08
CA PRO A 795 -21.36 5.84 22.85
C PRO A 795 -22.88 5.99 22.90
N LEU A 796 -23.60 4.90 22.64
CA LEU A 796 -25.05 4.77 22.81
C LEU A 796 -25.43 4.41 24.26
N GLY A 797 -24.43 3.99 25.04
CA GLY A 797 -24.54 3.50 26.40
C GLY A 797 -23.28 2.71 26.77
N GLU A 798 -23.36 1.97 27.86
CA GLU A 798 -22.28 1.10 28.35
C GLU A 798 -22.85 -0.26 28.75
N HIS A 799 -22.09 -1.32 28.56
CA HIS A 799 -22.42 -2.67 29.02
C HIS A 799 -21.16 -3.39 29.49
N HIS A 800 -21.15 -3.85 30.74
CA HIS A 800 -19.96 -4.45 31.40
C HIS A 800 -18.68 -3.59 31.29
N GLY A 801 -18.79 -2.26 31.36
CA GLY A 801 -17.65 -1.35 31.22
C GLY A 801 -17.17 -1.15 29.78
N MET A 802 -17.86 -1.69 28.78
CA MET A 802 -17.58 -1.48 27.36
C MET A 802 -18.57 -0.47 26.77
N PRO A 803 -18.10 0.53 25.99
CA PRO A 803 -19.01 1.44 25.30
C PRO A 803 -19.77 0.72 24.19
N LEU A 804 -21.07 0.97 24.12
CA LEU A 804 -21.93 0.48 23.04
C LEU A 804 -21.79 1.41 21.84
N LEU A 805 -21.18 0.94 20.74
CA LEU A 805 -20.93 1.72 19.52
C LEU A 805 -21.71 1.18 18.33
N CYS A 806 -21.91 2.02 17.31
CA CYS A 806 -22.62 1.74 16.05
C CYS A 806 -24.11 1.41 16.18
N GLY A 807 -24.50 0.43 16.98
CA GLY A 807 -25.89 0.00 17.11
C GLY A 807 -26.07 -1.13 18.12
N THR A 808 -27.32 -1.43 18.46
CA THR A 808 -27.68 -2.51 19.39
C THR A 808 -28.99 -3.19 19.00
N ASN A 809 -29.21 -4.42 19.48
CA ASN A 809 -30.54 -5.03 19.58
C ASN A 809 -30.81 -5.51 21.00
N ALA A 810 -32.07 -5.42 21.45
CA ALA A 810 -32.48 -5.99 22.73
C ALA A 810 -32.82 -7.49 22.58
N PRO A 811 -32.54 -8.34 23.58
CA PRO A 811 -31.69 -8.05 24.74
C PRO A 811 -30.21 -7.91 24.35
N LEU A 812 -29.45 -7.14 25.14
CA LEU A 812 -28.00 -6.97 24.91
C LEU A 812 -27.22 -8.27 25.15
N GLU A 813 -27.67 -9.10 26.09
CA GLU A 813 -27.16 -10.47 26.27
C GLU A 813 -28.31 -11.40 26.63
N HIS A 814 -28.35 -12.58 26.00
CA HIS A 814 -29.32 -13.61 26.33
C HIS A 814 -28.83 -14.99 25.90
N VAL A 815 -29.23 -16.02 26.64
CA VAL A 815 -28.91 -17.41 26.29
C VAL A 815 -30.20 -18.19 26.10
N THR A 816 -30.36 -18.77 24.93
CA THR A 816 -31.50 -19.62 24.56
C THR A 816 -31.02 -21.06 24.45
N ALA A 817 -31.61 -21.97 25.21
CA ALA A 817 -31.36 -23.40 25.04
C ALA A 817 -32.01 -23.92 23.75
N ALA A 818 -31.30 -24.78 23.02
CA ALA A 818 -31.79 -25.42 21.81
C ALA A 818 -31.37 -26.90 21.83
N ASP A 819 -32.28 -27.74 22.33
CA ASP A 819 -32.04 -29.16 22.62
C ASP A 819 -30.76 -29.37 23.47
N ARG A 820 -29.71 -29.97 22.90
CA ARG A 820 -28.44 -30.25 23.61
C ARG A 820 -27.46 -29.09 23.55
N GLY A 821 -27.69 -28.11 22.68
CA GLY A 821 -26.85 -26.93 22.54
C GLY A 821 -27.59 -25.67 22.95
N ARG A 822 -27.07 -24.53 22.50
CA ARG A 822 -27.62 -23.22 22.85
C ARG A 822 -27.17 -22.12 21.90
N VAL A 823 -27.94 -21.04 21.89
CA VAL A 823 -27.60 -19.78 21.26
C VAL A 823 -27.25 -18.76 22.34
N VAL A 824 -26.13 -18.07 22.19
CA VAL A 824 -25.72 -16.93 23.01
C VAL A 824 -25.84 -15.68 22.14
N LEU A 825 -26.77 -14.79 22.46
CA LEU A 825 -26.94 -13.53 21.77
C LEU A 825 -26.09 -12.45 22.45
N THR A 826 -25.30 -11.72 21.66
CA THR A 826 -24.59 -10.51 22.05
C THR A 826 -25.10 -9.36 21.20
N GLY A 827 -26.10 -8.63 21.70
CA GLY A 827 -26.84 -7.58 21.00
C GLY A 827 -26.11 -6.25 20.84
N PHE A 828 -24.78 -6.28 20.75
CA PHE A 828 -23.89 -5.13 20.56
C PHE A 828 -22.61 -5.58 19.82
N PHE A 829 -21.69 -4.63 19.55
CA PHE A 829 -20.47 -4.83 18.75
C PHE A 829 -19.19 -4.76 19.62
N PRO A 830 -18.80 -5.85 20.32
CA PRO A 830 -17.62 -5.86 21.20
C PRO A 830 -16.31 -5.65 20.45
N GLY A 831 -16.14 -6.19 19.24
CA GLY A 831 -14.93 -6.02 18.44
C GLY A 831 -14.70 -4.57 18.02
N ILE A 832 -15.72 -3.91 17.47
CA ILE A 832 -15.66 -2.49 17.08
C ILE A 832 -15.33 -1.61 18.30
N SER A 833 -16.02 -1.81 19.43
CA SER A 833 -15.71 -1.04 20.64
C SER A 833 -14.29 -1.29 21.14
N TYR A 834 -13.80 -2.52 21.04
CA TYR A 834 -12.45 -2.90 21.48
C TYR A 834 -11.35 -2.17 20.71
N ILE A 835 -11.47 -2.10 19.37
CA ILE A 835 -10.50 -1.38 18.56
C ILE A 835 -10.70 0.15 18.69
N ALA A 836 -11.93 0.63 18.82
CA ALA A 836 -12.22 2.05 18.93
C ALA A 836 -11.63 2.69 20.20
N THR A 837 -11.57 1.95 21.31
CA THR A 837 -11.00 2.43 22.58
C THR A 837 -9.52 2.10 22.78
N SER A 838 -8.90 1.39 21.83
CA SER A 838 -7.47 1.09 21.87
C SER A 838 -6.60 2.34 21.78
N LYS A 839 -5.37 2.26 22.29
CA LYS A 839 -4.44 3.40 22.40
C LYS A 839 -3.08 3.08 21.78
N ARG A 840 -2.47 4.12 21.22
CA ARG A 840 -1.09 4.10 20.76
C ARG A 840 -0.14 4.58 21.86
N PRO A 841 1.04 3.98 22.00
CA PRO A 841 2.06 4.47 22.92
C PRO A 841 2.71 5.79 22.44
N ASP A 842 2.86 5.97 21.13
CA ASP A 842 3.38 7.19 20.48
C ASP A 842 2.64 7.46 19.15
N ALA A 843 2.54 8.73 18.74
CA ALA A 843 1.98 9.14 17.45
C ALA A 843 2.86 8.76 16.24
N THR A 844 4.14 8.42 16.45
CA THR A 844 5.04 7.94 15.39
C THR A 844 4.94 6.43 15.14
N GLU A 845 4.41 5.68 16.10
CA GLU A 845 4.06 4.28 15.93
C GLU A 845 2.67 4.16 15.30
N TYR A 846 2.55 3.31 14.30
CA TYR A 846 1.29 3.18 13.58
C TYR A 846 0.37 2.10 14.17
N SER A 847 0.83 1.23 15.08
CA SER A 847 0.01 0.17 15.69
C SER A 847 -0.47 0.56 17.07
N ALA A 848 -1.76 0.41 17.36
CA ALA A 848 -2.26 0.41 18.73
C ALA A 848 -1.76 -0.82 19.49
N LEU A 849 -1.19 -0.61 20.69
CA LEU A 849 -0.58 -1.66 21.51
C LEU A 849 -1.28 -1.85 22.86
N ASP A 850 -2.13 -0.90 23.25
CA ASP A 850 -2.87 -0.93 24.52
C ASP A 850 -4.38 -1.00 24.26
N PHE A 851 -5.05 -1.87 25.01
CA PHE A 851 -6.44 -2.22 24.83
C PHE A 851 -7.12 -2.43 26.18
N GLU A 852 -8.34 -1.94 26.29
CA GLU A 852 -9.10 -1.97 27.54
C GLU A 852 -9.35 -3.41 28.03
N ALA A 853 -9.14 -3.61 29.34
CA ALA A 853 -9.26 -4.94 29.93
C ALA A 853 -10.71 -5.44 30.04
N ALA A 854 -11.69 -4.52 30.11
CA ALA A 854 -13.11 -4.83 30.26
C ALA A 854 -13.60 -5.81 29.18
N HIS A 855 -13.25 -5.57 27.92
CA HIS A 855 -13.60 -6.45 26.79
C HIS A 855 -13.05 -7.87 26.95
N ARG A 856 -11.79 -8.00 27.38
CA ARG A 856 -11.15 -9.32 27.57
C ARG A 856 -11.75 -10.06 28.76
N VAL A 857 -12.07 -9.35 29.84
CA VAL A 857 -12.72 -9.94 31.04
C VAL A 857 -14.11 -10.47 30.68
N TRP A 858 -14.90 -9.68 29.95
CA TRP A 858 -16.22 -10.09 29.46
C TRP A 858 -16.11 -11.30 28.51
N MET A 859 -15.26 -11.22 27.50
CA MET A 859 -15.09 -12.29 26.52
C MET A 859 -14.58 -13.59 27.17
N ALA A 860 -13.61 -13.51 28.09
CA ALA A 860 -13.12 -14.68 28.83
C ALA A 860 -14.24 -15.35 29.64
N THR A 861 -15.16 -14.57 30.21
CA THR A 861 -16.33 -15.09 30.93
C THR A 861 -17.27 -15.83 29.99
N LEU A 862 -17.57 -15.25 28.82
CA LEU A 862 -18.41 -15.88 27.78
C LEU A 862 -17.79 -17.19 27.28
N LEU A 863 -16.49 -17.19 27.00
CA LEU A 863 -15.74 -18.36 26.54
C LEU A 863 -15.76 -19.49 27.59
N ALA A 864 -15.48 -19.16 28.85
CA ALA A 864 -15.52 -20.11 29.96
C ALA A 864 -16.93 -20.70 30.15
N ALA A 865 -17.96 -19.84 30.13
CA ALA A 865 -19.35 -20.28 30.20
C ALA A 865 -19.72 -21.21 29.03
N SER A 866 -19.06 -21.05 27.88
CA SER A 866 -19.21 -21.87 26.67
C SER A 866 -18.33 -23.11 26.64
N GLY A 867 -17.57 -23.37 27.71
CA GLY A 867 -16.71 -24.53 27.85
C GLY A 867 -15.51 -24.51 26.90
N VAL A 868 -15.06 -23.32 26.51
CA VAL A 868 -13.83 -23.12 25.74
C VAL A 868 -12.67 -22.98 26.71
N ARG A 869 -11.68 -23.87 26.58
CA ARG A 869 -10.38 -23.73 27.23
C ARG A 869 -9.32 -23.68 26.13
N PRO A 870 -8.62 -22.54 25.94
CA PRO A 870 -7.67 -22.41 24.84
C PRO A 870 -6.53 -23.40 24.96
N ARG A 871 -6.13 -24.00 23.83
CA ARG A 871 -5.01 -24.94 23.77
C ARG A 871 -3.68 -24.25 24.08
N VAL A 872 -3.49 -23.03 23.58
CA VAL A 872 -2.31 -22.21 23.85
C VAL A 872 -2.75 -20.98 24.63
N ARG A 873 -2.25 -20.81 25.85
CA ARG A 873 -2.51 -19.60 26.66
C ARG A 873 -1.23 -18.81 26.83
N VAL A 874 -1.34 -17.49 26.74
CA VAL A 874 -0.19 -16.59 26.74
C VAL A 874 -0.41 -15.44 27.70
N SER A 875 0.67 -15.02 28.37
CA SER A 875 0.72 -13.79 29.15
C SER A 875 2.02 -13.03 28.86
N PRO A 876 1.96 -11.71 28.58
CA PRO A 876 0.76 -10.85 28.55
C PRO A 876 -0.10 -11.04 27.28
N TYR A 877 -1.33 -10.50 27.30
CA TYR A 877 -2.39 -10.74 26.31
C TYR A 877 -2.08 -10.27 24.87
N ASN A 878 -1.19 -9.29 24.72
CA ASN A 878 -0.74 -8.72 23.45
C ASN A 878 0.50 -9.43 22.91
N VAL A 879 0.77 -10.65 23.38
CA VAL A 879 1.68 -11.58 22.70
C VAL A 879 0.84 -12.68 22.11
N GLU A 880 1.03 -12.91 20.82
CA GLU A 880 0.32 -13.93 20.08
C GLU A 880 1.21 -15.13 19.87
N VAL A 881 0.70 -16.32 20.15
CA VAL A 881 1.43 -17.57 19.92
C VAL A 881 0.57 -18.54 19.13
N ASN A 882 1.08 -18.97 17.99
CA ASN A 882 0.47 -19.99 17.15
C ASN A 882 1.28 -21.29 17.25
N LEU A 883 0.58 -22.42 17.39
CA LEU A 883 1.17 -23.75 17.37
C LEU A 883 1.06 -24.32 15.96
N LEU A 884 2.20 -24.66 15.35
CA LEU A 884 2.29 -25.44 14.12
C LEU A 884 2.59 -26.89 14.50
N GLU A 885 1.69 -27.81 14.18
CA GLU A 885 1.87 -29.24 14.46
C GLU A 885 2.62 -29.91 13.31
N SER A 886 3.71 -30.60 13.62
CA SER A 886 4.60 -31.24 12.63
C SER A 886 4.99 -32.65 13.09
N PRO A 887 5.34 -33.57 12.15
CA PRO A 887 5.69 -34.93 12.52
C PRO A 887 6.90 -35.07 13.46
N GLU A 888 7.94 -34.24 13.28
CA GLU A 888 9.19 -34.35 14.07
C GLU A 888 9.27 -33.36 15.23
N ALA A 889 8.90 -32.10 15.00
CA ALA A 889 8.92 -31.07 16.03
C ALA A 889 7.81 -30.06 15.76
N ASP A 890 6.93 -29.86 16.74
CA ASP A 890 5.96 -28.79 16.66
C ASP A 890 6.69 -27.44 16.77
N VAL A 891 6.15 -26.37 16.20
CA VAL A 891 6.76 -25.03 16.25
C VAL A 891 5.79 -24.04 16.87
N LEU A 892 6.22 -23.34 17.92
CA LEU A 892 5.51 -22.16 18.42
C LEU A 892 6.03 -20.93 17.70
N ALA A 893 5.18 -20.29 16.90
CA ALA A 893 5.46 -18.98 16.35
C ALA A 893 4.97 -17.91 17.33
N VAL A 894 5.90 -17.19 17.94
CA VAL A 894 5.64 -16.14 18.94
C VAL A 894 5.75 -14.79 18.26
N SER A 895 4.70 -13.98 18.31
CA SER A 895 4.67 -12.60 17.82
C SER A 895 4.41 -11.64 18.98
N ASN A 896 5.35 -10.74 19.25
CA ASN A 896 5.30 -9.84 20.40
C ASN A 896 4.83 -8.42 20.00
N TRP A 897 3.59 -8.09 20.36
CA TRP A 897 2.98 -6.77 20.11
C TRP A 897 3.05 -5.81 21.31
N ILE A 898 3.94 -6.05 22.28
CA ILE A 898 4.20 -5.11 23.38
C ILE A 898 5.04 -3.91 22.90
N GLY A 899 5.71 -4.01 21.75
CA GLY A 899 6.61 -2.98 21.20
C GLY A 899 8.01 -2.96 21.82
N LYS A 900 8.30 -3.91 22.72
CA LYS A 900 9.60 -4.04 23.38
C LYS A 900 9.86 -5.48 23.83
N LYS A 901 11.13 -5.77 24.12
CA LYS A 901 11.56 -7.06 24.67
C LYS A 901 10.80 -7.36 25.96
N ALA A 902 10.32 -8.60 26.10
CA ALA A 902 9.49 -9.00 27.23
C ALA A 902 9.73 -10.45 27.66
N VAL A 903 9.39 -10.74 28.92
CA VAL A 903 9.25 -12.10 29.43
C VAL A 903 7.79 -12.52 29.25
N VAL A 904 7.60 -13.65 28.58
CA VAL A 904 6.31 -14.18 28.17
C VAL A 904 6.14 -15.57 28.76
N THR A 905 4.96 -15.85 29.31
CA THR A 905 4.58 -17.19 29.71
C THR A 905 3.69 -17.80 28.64
N VAL A 906 4.03 -19.01 28.18
CA VAL A 906 3.26 -19.78 27.20
C VAL A 906 2.88 -21.12 27.83
N GLU A 907 1.59 -21.43 27.86
CA GLU A 907 1.07 -22.72 28.28
C GLU A 907 0.46 -23.45 27.10
N VAL A 908 0.91 -24.67 26.83
CA VAL A 908 0.39 -25.54 25.78
C VAL A 908 -0.27 -26.75 26.43
N ASP A 909 -1.60 -26.78 26.39
CA ASP A 909 -2.39 -27.93 26.84
C ASP A 909 -2.30 -29.08 25.85
N ARG A 910 -2.51 -30.31 26.38
CA ARG A 910 -2.44 -31.55 25.59
C ARG A 910 -1.10 -31.65 24.85
N ALA A 911 -0.04 -31.14 25.49
CA ALA A 911 1.30 -31.21 24.96
C ALA A 911 1.74 -32.68 24.93
N PRO A 912 2.25 -33.18 23.78
CA PRO A 912 2.95 -34.45 23.78
C PRO A 912 4.20 -34.36 24.68
N GLY A 913 4.80 -35.50 24.97
CA GLY A 913 6.05 -35.57 25.74
C GLY A 913 7.23 -35.04 24.95
N TYR A 914 7.39 -33.72 24.85
CA TYR A 914 8.49 -33.11 24.13
C TYR A 914 9.83 -33.40 24.81
N ARG A 915 10.81 -33.86 24.02
CA ARG A 915 12.17 -34.17 24.45
C ARG A 915 13.06 -32.94 24.58
N ALA A 916 12.77 -31.88 23.82
CA ALA A 916 13.50 -30.61 23.88
C ALA A 916 12.62 -29.42 23.51
N VAL A 917 13.00 -28.25 24.06
CA VAL A 917 12.41 -26.94 23.75
C VAL A 917 13.55 -26.03 23.32
N GLU A 918 13.52 -25.59 22.08
CA GLU A 918 14.63 -24.91 21.41
C GLU A 918 14.14 -23.57 20.82
N PRO A 919 14.15 -22.47 21.61
CA PRO A 919 13.96 -21.13 21.08
C PRO A 919 15.08 -20.78 20.11
N VAL A 920 14.76 -20.11 19.00
CA VAL A 920 15.77 -19.73 18.00
C VAL A 920 16.30 -18.33 18.28
N VAL A 921 15.41 -17.34 18.36
CA VAL A 921 15.74 -15.92 18.58
C VAL A 921 15.67 -15.55 20.05
N GLY A 922 14.67 -16.09 20.75
CA GLY A 922 14.44 -15.84 22.16
C GLY A 922 15.33 -16.67 23.07
N ARG A 923 15.02 -16.63 24.36
CA ARG A 923 15.73 -17.42 25.38
C ARG A 923 14.74 -18.12 26.29
N LEU A 924 14.93 -19.41 26.50
CA LEU A 924 14.18 -20.18 27.49
C LEU A 924 14.68 -19.80 28.90
N ILE A 925 13.78 -19.28 29.73
CA ILE A 925 14.06 -18.97 31.15
C ILE A 925 13.69 -20.16 32.03
N ALA A 926 12.50 -20.73 31.82
CA ALA A 926 12.00 -21.84 32.60
C ALA A 926 11.07 -22.73 31.77
N GLN A 927 11.04 -24.01 32.13
CA GLN A 927 10.12 -25.00 31.58
C GLN A 927 9.59 -25.86 32.71
N THR A 928 8.27 -26.10 32.72
CA THR A 928 7.66 -27.10 33.59
C THR A 928 6.57 -27.85 32.84
N VAL A 929 6.28 -29.10 33.24
CA VAL A 929 5.16 -29.88 32.72
C VAL A 929 4.27 -30.27 33.89
N ARG A 930 2.98 -29.93 33.82
CA ARG A 930 1.98 -30.28 34.84
C ARG A 930 0.72 -30.77 34.13
N GLN A 931 0.24 -31.97 34.45
CA GLN A 931 -1.03 -32.51 33.91
C GLN A 931 -1.15 -32.35 32.37
N GLN A 932 -0.15 -32.80 31.60
CA GLN A 932 -0.09 -32.66 30.14
C GLN A 932 -0.13 -31.21 29.60
N THR A 933 0.18 -30.23 30.46
CA THR A 933 0.36 -28.83 30.08
C THR A 933 1.84 -28.49 30.14
N LEU A 934 2.42 -28.11 28.99
CA LEU A 934 3.78 -27.56 28.93
C LEU A 934 3.70 -26.07 29.25
N CYS A 935 4.40 -25.61 30.29
CA CYS A 935 4.50 -24.21 30.65
C CYS A 935 5.93 -23.74 30.40
N LEU A 936 6.07 -22.75 29.53
CA LEU A 936 7.33 -22.13 29.13
C LEU A 936 7.35 -20.68 29.61
N THR A 937 8.49 -20.24 30.13
CA THR A 937 8.81 -18.83 30.32
C THR A 937 9.91 -18.47 29.34
N LEU A 938 9.61 -17.57 28.41
CA LEU A 938 10.47 -17.17 27.31
C LEU A 938 10.81 -15.69 27.43
N GLU A 939 12.04 -15.32 27.15
CA GLU A 939 12.42 -13.94 26.90
C GLU A 939 12.48 -13.71 25.39
N VAL A 940 11.64 -12.83 24.85
CA VAL A 940 11.49 -12.63 23.40
C VAL A 940 11.65 -11.17 22.99
N GLY A 941 12.24 -10.96 21.81
CA GLY A 941 12.26 -9.68 21.09
C GLY A 941 10.93 -9.43 20.38
N ALA A 942 10.96 -9.05 19.10
CA ALA A 942 9.75 -8.86 18.30
C ALA A 942 8.98 -10.17 18.01
N GLY A 943 9.68 -11.30 18.09
CA GLY A 943 9.08 -12.63 18.02
C GLY A 943 10.13 -13.74 18.06
N ASP A 944 9.67 -14.97 17.91
CA ASP A 944 10.50 -16.18 17.89
C ASP A 944 9.80 -17.34 17.16
N LEU A 945 10.60 -18.31 16.70
CA LEU A 945 10.13 -19.64 16.30
C LEU A 945 10.74 -20.65 17.27
N VAL A 946 9.93 -21.15 18.21
CA VAL A 946 10.39 -22.10 19.23
C VAL A 946 10.08 -23.52 18.78
N ARG A 947 11.11 -24.32 18.60
CA ARG A 947 10.99 -25.71 18.17
C ARG A 947 10.74 -26.62 19.39
N LEU A 948 9.67 -27.42 19.34
CA LEU A 948 9.25 -28.37 20.38
C LEU A 948 9.45 -29.79 19.84
N VAL A 949 10.59 -30.41 20.18
CA VAL A 949 10.99 -31.71 19.61
C VAL A 949 10.18 -32.82 20.24
N ARG A 950 9.44 -33.59 19.44
CA ARG A 950 8.63 -34.73 19.90
C ARG A 950 9.50 -35.87 20.38
#